data_AF-A0A553ZUY8-F1
#
_entry.id   AF-A0A553ZUY8-F1
#
_cell.length_a   1.000
_cell.length_b   1.000
_cell.length_c   1.000
_cell.angle_alpha   90.00
_cell.angle_beta   90.00
_cell.angle_gamma   90.00
#
_symmetry.space_group_name_H-M   'P 1'
#
loop_
_entity.id
_entity.type
_entity.pdbx_description
1 polymer ?
#
loop_
_entity_poly.entity_id
_entity_poly.type
_entity_poly.pdbx_seq_one_letter_code
_entity_poly.pdbx_strand_id
1 'polypeptide(L)'
;MSKHLYEIREYQDTYASAVATLWNESRDSWGGEQEVETAEDRRQTEASNGNITTLLAYDEDKVVGYCGFSEFRGDVGALYIPLLNVHPHYHGKGIGKQLVLEALKRTIELGWPRLDLYTWPGNTKAVPLYKRCGFFWEERDDTVHLLNFIPKVITHPVLSEYVDSTNWYDTLKREISIKPDGEKENGFTFYTYDFETPKGHVQAKIEQSGRGISAFSTEQYEVEWEMPSHHLLLTGEYEASLRIKNKQAQPLQVKANLAEHEYIEGTLNVSEKVEGEKVFKVPFKVDSAPALEQSKWKAHPQLIIELEIEGIRFPLEVGSNIQKPLALQAHILNPEQVVLNSPSEFYIQVENQLQEEQNVRLTVAGNQEYSLKLEPKENRVLTVPYTSSQFGEQQYKVFVQSSLSWLDAQYEETIQFALPKRNKSFCMDTPTNLYLYHGAMILKCNKENHDMTLLNAFTYERIPLTLVHPMIGLPYSHDLAKQTWDHCSWEEQEDAVVLELTYQLGKRELTVVRVFRWTYDGTLSLSIELRNNSAQSLKDVHVSQLFFLDADKGVLPVQGALLHLEESVEMGLLPLNHLTAPWMYLEGKGHTFSLQWPEDARLFSPSWQTAFEQKAENIQPGGSQHFAPLTIDINVYSNWRAFQKKIEPQPIRERMTIDFSQGHGFCDPKQPVQLEISQLSKQVTVGSLYIQGSPIGQSLSLTGEASQEITQSISSTKVTTVSTDVHLDTHVQPLTIQAIPTEKDDIKKEIDQEQGHKVLSVNNGVISFKAAPSYFPSVYSLQTQKKEWLAHAFPTPGPKSWWNPWGGGLHTMPADLNLYSLLNQSSDAAFVEVFDQWGHTWQGLRVDTSFANHDKWKEMTLRQFFVTLPKSPVLATYYEVDYPDQLLKGHRFKTTIFLDKESEQLQMYARSSSEEHKIAGKTPFELIGEQVSSVVRMWDKKIQEGLVIVDTDFYSDSGLYSNAELCLWTAFQSFTATPEQARVRSKPTFYCVTDQHLAGKGWDWLRNVTFKEAEHENH
;
A
#
# COMPACT_ATOMS: atom_id res chain seq x y z
N MET A 1 41.09 9.93 18.44
CA MET A 1 39.92 10.24 19.29
C MET A 1 39.57 8.97 20.04
N SER A 2 39.54 8.96 21.37
CA SER A 2 39.09 7.80 22.15
C SER A 2 37.63 7.52 21.82
N LYS A 3 37.30 6.30 21.37
CA LYS A 3 35.90 5.86 21.20
C LYS A 3 35.25 5.90 22.59
N HIS A 4 34.31 6.81 22.81
CA HIS A 4 33.36 6.70 23.92
C HIS A 4 32.54 5.43 23.65
N LEU A 5 32.70 4.41 24.51
CA LEU A 5 32.00 3.14 24.41
C LEU A 5 30.74 3.25 25.25
N TYR A 6 29.58 3.24 24.60
CA TYR A 6 28.28 3.21 25.27
C TYR A 6 28.03 1.79 25.78
N GLU A 7 27.40 1.67 26.94
CA GLU A 7 27.05 0.35 27.48
C GLU A 7 25.77 -0.15 26.82
N ILE A 8 25.76 -1.38 26.30
CA ILE A 8 24.56 -2.01 25.75
C ILE A 8 23.95 -2.94 26.80
N ARG A 9 22.66 -2.73 27.10
CA ARG A 9 21.89 -3.53 28.07
C ARG A 9 20.61 -4.05 27.42
N GLU A 10 20.09 -5.16 27.91
CA GLU A 10 18.75 -5.63 27.54
C GLU A 10 17.67 -4.89 28.34
N TYR A 11 16.51 -4.67 27.73
CA TYR A 11 15.38 -4.03 28.37
C TYR A 11 14.84 -4.85 29.56
N GLN A 12 14.41 -4.13 30.59
CA GLN A 12 13.68 -4.64 31.76
C GLN A 12 12.63 -3.59 32.13
N ASP A 13 11.51 -3.98 32.73
CA ASP A 13 10.40 -3.07 33.07
C ASP A 13 10.82 -1.87 33.93
N THR A 14 11.88 -2.00 34.71
CA THR A 14 12.48 -0.91 35.48
C THR A 14 13.02 0.23 34.62
N TYR A 15 13.30 -0.02 33.33
CA TYR A 15 13.80 0.97 32.38
C TYR A 15 12.69 1.70 31.59
N ALA A 16 11.42 1.32 31.75
CA ALA A 16 10.31 1.87 30.97
C ALA A 16 10.25 3.40 30.97
N SER A 17 10.48 4.04 32.13
CA SER A 17 10.50 5.50 32.25
C SER A 17 11.65 6.16 31.48
N ALA A 18 12.83 5.53 31.46
CA ALA A 18 14.00 6.07 30.75
C ALA A 18 13.83 5.91 29.24
N VAL A 19 13.25 4.80 28.79
CA VAL A 19 12.91 4.57 27.38
C VAL A 19 11.83 5.54 26.90
N ALA A 20 10.77 5.75 27.68
CA ALA A 20 9.75 6.76 27.37
C ALA A 20 10.34 8.17 27.23
N THR A 21 11.34 8.51 28.06
CA THR A 21 12.07 9.78 27.95
C THR A 21 12.83 9.88 26.61
N LEU A 22 13.55 8.83 26.20
CA LEU A 22 14.23 8.78 24.89
C LEU A 22 13.24 9.03 23.74
N TRP A 23 12.07 8.39 23.77
CA TRP A 23 11.04 8.55 22.74
C TRP A 23 10.53 9.98 22.65
N ASN A 24 10.15 10.55 23.79
CA ASN A 24 9.70 11.94 23.88
C ASN A 24 10.76 12.94 23.36
N GLU A 25 12.04 12.71 23.66
CA GLU A 25 13.15 13.57 23.22
C GLU A 25 13.57 13.35 21.76
N SER A 26 13.14 12.25 21.12
CA SER A 26 13.51 11.88 19.75
C SER A 26 12.37 12.02 18.74
N ARG A 27 11.16 12.37 19.17
CA ARG A 27 9.94 12.45 18.34
C ARG A 27 10.09 13.24 17.03
N ASP A 28 10.87 14.32 17.02
CA ASP A 28 11.10 15.15 15.83
C ASP A 28 11.85 14.40 14.71
N SER A 29 12.57 13.32 15.06
CA SER A 29 13.19 12.40 14.08
C SER A 29 12.20 11.41 13.46
N TRP A 30 10.99 11.33 14.02
CA TRP A 30 9.90 10.42 13.65
C TRP A 30 8.67 11.21 13.21
N GLY A 31 8.87 12.22 12.38
CA GLY A 31 7.78 13.06 11.90
C GLY A 31 7.48 14.23 12.83
N GLY A 32 7.54 14.06 14.17
CA GLY A 32 7.34 15.12 15.18
C GLY A 32 5.98 15.07 15.90
N GLU A 33 5.46 13.87 16.15
CA GLU A 33 4.20 13.64 16.88
C GLU A 33 4.16 14.38 18.23
N GLN A 34 2.97 14.81 18.67
CA GLN A 34 2.81 15.56 19.93
C GLN A 34 2.49 14.68 21.14
N GLU A 35 2.38 13.37 20.95
CA GLU A 35 2.11 12.43 22.02
C GLU A 35 3.29 12.36 22.99
N VAL A 36 2.94 12.24 24.27
CA VAL A 36 3.91 12.05 25.33
C VAL A 36 3.81 10.62 25.78
N GLU A 37 4.85 9.85 25.48
CA GLU A 37 4.95 8.47 25.91
C GLU A 37 5.21 8.41 27.42
N THR A 38 4.43 7.59 28.13
CA THR A 38 4.62 7.32 29.55
C THR A 38 5.31 5.98 29.80
N ALA A 39 5.76 5.75 31.05
CA ALA A 39 6.35 4.47 31.43
C ALA A 39 5.34 3.29 31.36
N GLU A 40 4.04 3.56 31.51
CA GLU A 40 3.02 2.51 31.39
C GLU A 40 2.78 2.15 29.93
N ASP A 41 2.69 3.16 29.06
CA ASP A 41 2.57 2.94 27.61
C ASP A 41 3.76 2.12 27.10
N ARG A 42 4.99 2.47 27.52
CA ARG A 42 6.19 1.69 27.17
C ARG A 42 6.13 0.25 27.65
N ARG A 43 5.74 -0.02 28.91
CA ARG A 43 5.59 -1.41 29.40
C ARG A 43 4.59 -2.19 28.54
N GLN A 44 3.48 -1.56 28.20
CA GLN A 44 2.45 -2.16 27.36
C GLN A 44 2.98 -2.47 25.97
N THR A 45 3.67 -1.52 25.32
CA THR A 45 4.29 -1.72 24.00
C THR A 45 5.34 -2.82 24.02
N GLU A 46 6.21 -2.90 25.03
CA GLU A 46 7.21 -3.98 25.14
C GLU A 46 6.56 -5.35 25.35
N ALA A 47 5.46 -5.42 26.11
CA ALA A 47 4.75 -6.68 26.32
C ALA A 47 4.06 -7.22 25.04
N SER A 48 3.78 -6.33 24.06
CA SER A 48 3.03 -6.66 22.84
C SER A 48 3.85 -6.66 21.54
N ASN A 49 5.03 -6.04 21.50
CA ASN A 49 5.80 -5.88 20.26
C ASN A 49 6.34 -7.20 19.67
N GLY A 50 6.40 -8.28 20.47
CA GLY A 50 6.88 -9.58 20.03
C GLY A 50 8.39 -9.63 19.76
N ASN A 51 9.16 -8.72 20.37
CA ASN A 51 10.61 -8.78 20.34
C ASN A 51 11.12 -9.99 21.13
N ILE A 52 12.19 -10.61 20.64
CA ILE A 52 12.99 -11.58 21.40
C ILE A 52 13.65 -10.83 22.57
N THR A 53 14.22 -9.67 22.28
CA THR A 53 14.72 -8.72 23.29
C THR A 53 14.78 -7.32 22.70
N THR A 54 14.91 -6.32 23.56
CA THR A 54 15.13 -4.92 23.17
C THR A 54 16.50 -4.50 23.71
N LEU A 55 17.40 -4.06 22.83
CA LEU A 55 18.74 -3.59 23.17
C LEU A 55 18.71 -2.07 23.42
N LEU A 56 19.26 -1.64 24.55
CA LEU A 56 19.34 -0.24 24.95
C LEU A 56 20.80 0.21 25.00
N ALA A 57 21.09 1.40 24.47
CA ALA A 57 22.40 2.03 24.64
C ALA A 57 22.37 3.06 25.77
N TYR A 58 23.32 2.97 26.69
CA TYR A 58 23.46 3.85 27.86
C TYR A 58 24.67 4.77 27.73
N ASP A 59 24.43 6.03 28.09
CA ASP A 59 25.45 7.02 28.43
C ASP A 59 25.27 7.37 29.91
N GLU A 60 26.14 6.82 30.76
CA GLU A 60 26.00 6.87 32.22
C GLU A 60 24.62 6.36 32.67
N ASP A 61 23.76 7.24 33.20
CA ASP A 61 22.44 6.89 33.71
C ASP A 61 21.30 7.14 32.69
N LYS A 62 21.62 7.56 31.45
CA LYS A 62 20.64 7.92 30.43
C LYS A 62 20.56 6.88 29.31
N VAL A 63 19.35 6.44 28.98
CA VAL A 63 19.08 5.67 27.76
C VAL A 63 19.14 6.63 26.57
N VAL A 64 20.08 6.38 25.66
CA VAL A 64 20.36 7.25 24.49
C VAL A 64 20.16 6.55 23.16
N GLY A 65 19.87 5.25 23.17
CA GLY A 65 19.51 4.47 21.99
C GLY A 65 18.67 3.24 22.33
N TYR A 66 17.93 2.78 21.32
CA TYR A 66 16.95 1.71 21.39
C TYR A 66 17.02 0.90 20.09
N CYS A 67 17.06 -0.43 20.19
CA CYS A 67 17.00 -1.34 19.06
C CYS A 67 16.12 -2.54 19.43
N GLY A 68 14.95 -2.65 18.81
CA GLY A 68 14.16 -3.87 18.89
C GLY A 68 14.87 -5.01 18.15
N PHE A 69 14.71 -6.24 18.63
CA PHE A 69 15.28 -7.44 18.02
C PHE A 69 14.25 -8.57 18.08
N SER A 70 13.75 -9.02 16.94
CA SER A 70 12.68 -10.01 16.83
C SER A 70 13.00 -11.07 15.80
N GLU A 71 12.16 -12.10 15.70
CA GLU A 71 12.15 -12.98 14.52
C GLU A 71 11.59 -12.21 13.31
N PHE A 72 12.13 -12.43 12.11
CA PHE A 72 11.56 -11.88 10.88
C PHE A 72 10.29 -12.63 10.51
N ARG A 73 9.19 -11.92 10.23
CA ARG A 73 7.88 -12.56 10.01
C ARG A 73 7.58 -12.91 8.55
N GLY A 74 8.21 -12.23 7.61
CA GLY A 74 7.95 -12.42 6.17
C GLY A 74 8.58 -13.67 5.55
N ASP A 75 9.58 -14.27 6.22
CA ASP A 75 10.34 -15.40 5.69
C ASP A 75 10.87 -16.30 6.83
N VAL A 76 11.48 -17.43 6.46
CA VAL A 76 12.19 -18.33 7.36
C VAL A 76 13.69 -18.01 7.43
N GLY A 77 14.35 -18.46 8.51
CA GLY A 77 15.80 -18.33 8.65
C GLY A 77 16.32 -16.90 8.78
N ALA A 78 15.50 -15.96 9.27
CA ALA A 78 15.95 -14.59 9.53
C ALA A 78 15.45 -14.05 10.88
N LEU A 79 16.33 -13.27 11.53
CA LEU A 79 15.96 -12.34 12.58
C LEU A 79 15.73 -10.95 11.99
N TYR A 80 15.18 -10.03 12.76
CA TYR A 80 14.70 -8.74 12.29
C TYR A 80 14.97 -7.62 13.30
N ILE A 81 15.33 -6.44 12.78
CA ILE A 81 15.35 -5.18 13.55
C ILE A 81 14.05 -4.42 13.23
N PRO A 82 13.00 -4.53 14.07
CA PRO A 82 11.75 -3.80 13.87
C PRO A 82 11.90 -2.30 14.02
N LEU A 83 12.83 -1.85 14.87
CA LEU A 83 12.97 -0.44 15.16
C LEU A 83 14.38 -0.13 15.66
N LEU A 84 14.97 0.94 15.12
CA LEU A 84 16.21 1.52 15.60
C LEU A 84 16.01 3.02 15.87
N ASN A 85 16.24 3.46 17.10
CA ASN A 85 16.14 4.86 17.50
C ASN A 85 17.39 5.29 18.29
N VAL A 86 17.87 6.50 18.05
CA VAL A 86 18.97 7.12 18.79
C VAL A 86 18.60 8.56 19.06
N HIS A 87 18.84 9.02 20.29
CA HIS A 87 18.57 10.39 20.67
C HIS A 87 19.29 11.37 19.71
N PRO A 88 18.62 12.43 19.20
CA PRO A 88 19.17 13.33 18.17
C PRO A 88 20.55 13.93 18.50
N HIS A 89 20.76 14.40 19.73
CA HIS A 89 22.07 14.90 20.22
C HIS A 89 23.22 13.87 20.23
N TYR A 90 22.92 12.60 19.98
CA TYR A 90 23.89 11.52 19.91
C TYR A 90 24.08 10.96 18.49
N HIS A 91 23.40 11.52 17.48
CA HIS A 91 23.64 11.17 16.08
C HIS A 91 25.08 11.45 15.68
N GLY A 92 25.63 10.63 14.79
CA GLY A 92 27.03 10.72 14.37
C GLY A 92 28.07 10.23 15.38
N LYS A 93 27.67 9.81 16.59
CA LYS A 93 28.59 9.31 17.65
C LYS A 93 28.78 7.78 17.67
N GLY A 94 28.20 7.06 16.71
CA GLY A 94 28.40 5.61 16.56
C GLY A 94 27.43 4.70 17.34
N ILE A 95 26.45 5.24 18.08
CA ILE A 95 25.48 4.45 18.86
C ILE A 95 24.65 3.51 17.97
N GLY A 96 24.05 4.05 16.89
CA GLY A 96 23.25 3.23 15.98
C GLY A 96 24.05 2.10 15.36
N LYS A 97 25.32 2.35 15.03
CA LYS A 97 26.26 1.30 14.60
C LYS A 97 26.46 0.24 15.67
N GLN A 98 26.72 0.65 16.90
CA GLN A 98 26.95 -0.29 18.00
C GLN A 98 25.73 -1.19 18.26
N LEU A 99 24.52 -0.62 18.23
CA LEU A 99 23.27 -1.38 18.39
C LEU A 99 23.06 -2.39 17.26
N VAL A 100 23.25 -1.99 16.00
CA VAL A 100 23.11 -2.89 14.83
C VAL A 100 24.17 -4.01 14.87
N LEU A 101 25.40 -3.70 15.26
CA LEU A 101 26.46 -4.71 15.40
C LEU A 101 26.19 -5.69 16.54
N GLU A 102 25.62 -5.22 17.65
CA GLU A 102 25.19 -6.12 18.74
C GLU A 102 24.04 -7.02 18.28
N ALA A 103 23.05 -6.49 17.55
CA ALA A 103 22.00 -7.31 16.96
C ALA A 103 22.57 -8.39 16.01
N LEU A 104 23.51 -8.04 15.13
CA LEU A 104 24.20 -9.01 14.27
C LEU A 104 24.94 -10.07 15.07
N LYS A 105 25.67 -9.66 16.11
CA LYS A 105 26.37 -10.57 17.02
C LYS A 105 25.39 -11.56 17.67
N ARG A 106 24.24 -11.09 18.16
CA ARG A 106 23.19 -11.97 18.70
C ARG A 106 22.62 -12.92 17.65
N THR A 107 22.41 -12.46 16.41
CA THR A 107 21.99 -13.33 15.31
C THR A 107 22.97 -14.48 15.09
N ILE A 108 24.28 -14.19 15.09
CA ILE A 108 25.35 -15.18 14.95
C ILE A 108 25.36 -16.15 16.13
N GLU A 109 25.29 -15.65 17.37
CA GLU A 109 25.27 -16.47 18.60
C GLU A 109 24.06 -17.41 18.66
N LEU A 110 22.92 -16.97 18.15
CA LEU A 110 21.70 -17.77 18.05
C LEU A 110 21.70 -18.75 16.87
N GLY A 111 22.74 -18.73 16.02
CA GLY A 111 22.88 -19.64 14.88
C GLY A 111 21.97 -19.31 13.69
N TRP A 112 21.48 -18.08 13.58
CA TRP A 112 20.63 -17.66 12.46
C TRP A 112 21.49 -17.18 11.28
N PRO A 113 21.15 -17.53 10.03
CA PRO A 113 21.98 -17.20 8.88
C PRO A 113 21.82 -15.75 8.39
N ARG A 114 20.77 -15.04 8.83
CA ARG A 114 20.40 -13.73 8.29
C ARG A 114 19.75 -12.79 9.31
N LEU A 115 19.96 -11.49 9.11
CA LEU A 115 19.28 -10.40 9.81
C LEU A 115 18.70 -9.40 8.81
N ASP A 116 17.42 -9.07 8.95
CA ASP A 116 16.70 -8.20 8.02
C ASP A 116 16.18 -6.92 8.72
N LEU A 117 15.85 -5.89 7.93
CA LEU A 117 15.12 -4.71 8.40
C LEU A 117 14.33 -4.03 7.27
N TYR A 118 13.29 -3.27 7.63
CA TYR A 118 12.59 -2.36 6.73
C TYR A 118 12.94 -0.90 7.03
N THR A 119 12.91 -0.04 6.00
CA THR A 119 12.98 1.41 6.19
C THR A 119 12.21 2.14 5.07
N TRP A 120 12.50 3.41 4.83
CA TRP A 120 11.93 4.22 3.75
C TRP A 120 13.06 4.82 2.89
N PRO A 121 12.82 5.11 1.61
CA PRO A 121 13.89 5.49 0.68
C PRO A 121 14.53 6.86 1.03
N GLY A 122 13.77 7.74 1.68
CA GLY A 122 14.24 9.03 2.22
C GLY A 122 15.12 8.94 3.47
N ASN A 123 15.38 7.75 4.04
CA ASN A 123 16.19 7.59 5.26
C ASN A 123 17.70 7.70 4.97
N THR A 124 18.11 8.88 4.52
CA THR A 124 19.48 9.17 4.07
C THR A 124 20.53 9.07 5.17
N LYS A 125 20.12 9.10 6.46
CA LYS A 125 21.02 8.90 7.61
C LYS A 125 21.23 7.42 7.92
N ALA A 126 20.16 6.61 7.92
CA ALA A 126 20.24 5.22 8.36
C ALA A 126 20.64 4.25 7.24
N VAL A 127 20.22 4.46 5.98
CA VAL A 127 20.59 3.56 4.88
C VAL A 127 22.12 3.41 4.73
N PRO A 128 22.93 4.49 4.76
CA PRO A 128 24.39 4.35 4.74
C PRO A 128 24.95 3.59 5.95
N LEU A 129 24.34 3.73 7.13
CA LEU A 129 24.72 2.97 8.32
C LEU A 129 24.47 1.48 8.10
N TYR A 130 23.27 1.10 7.67
CA TYR A 130 22.90 -0.30 7.44
C TYR A 130 23.81 -0.94 6.39
N LYS A 131 24.03 -0.27 5.25
CA LYS A 131 24.92 -0.79 4.21
C LYS A 131 26.36 -1.00 4.69
N ARG A 132 26.88 -0.10 5.54
CA ARG A 132 28.20 -0.28 6.17
C ARG A 132 28.23 -1.44 7.17
N CYS A 133 27.09 -1.79 7.76
CA CYS A 133 26.95 -2.98 8.60
C CYS A 133 26.69 -4.26 7.79
N GLY A 134 26.81 -4.24 6.46
CA GLY A 134 26.72 -5.41 5.59
C GLY A 134 25.32 -5.69 5.02
N PHE A 135 24.36 -4.78 5.17
CA PHE A 135 23.04 -4.96 4.56
C PHE A 135 23.04 -4.61 3.05
N PHE A 136 22.26 -5.37 2.26
CA PHE A 136 21.91 -5.07 0.87
C PHE A 136 20.45 -4.60 0.79
N TRP A 137 20.16 -3.56 -0.01
CA TRP A 137 18.81 -3.08 -0.29
C TRP A 137 18.24 -3.81 -1.50
N GLU A 138 17.14 -4.54 -1.31
CA GLU A 138 16.38 -5.23 -2.36
C GLU A 138 15.68 -4.27 -3.34
N GLU A 139 15.71 -4.55 -4.65
CA GLU A 139 15.03 -3.75 -5.67
C GLU A 139 13.54 -4.11 -5.74
N ARG A 140 12.68 -3.27 -5.15
CA ARG A 140 11.22 -3.48 -5.05
C ARG A 140 10.42 -2.19 -5.12
N ASP A 141 9.21 -2.27 -5.66
CA ASP A 141 8.24 -1.15 -5.68
C ASP A 141 7.42 -1.02 -4.40
N ASP A 142 7.18 -2.13 -3.70
CA ASP A 142 6.26 -2.21 -2.56
C ASP A 142 6.90 -1.79 -1.22
N THR A 143 8.23 -1.90 -1.07
CA THR A 143 8.92 -1.61 0.19
C THR A 143 10.42 -1.38 0.03
N VAL A 144 11.06 -0.87 1.07
CA VAL A 144 12.52 -0.82 1.21
C VAL A 144 12.95 -1.88 2.23
N HIS A 145 13.25 -3.09 1.71
CA HIS A 145 13.73 -4.23 2.48
C HIS A 145 15.26 -4.32 2.39
N LEU A 146 15.92 -4.48 3.54
CA LEU A 146 17.35 -4.68 3.63
C LEU A 146 17.68 -6.06 4.22
N LEU A 147 18.60 -6.79 3.58
CA LEU A 147 19.00 -8.15 3.95
C LEU A 147 20.48 -8.20 4.33
N ASN A 148 20.83 -8.92 5.40
CA ASN A 148 22.22 -9.09 5.84
C ASN A 148 22.62 -10.57 5.94
N PHE A 149 23.62 -10.96 5.15
CA PHE A 149 24.14 -12.33 5.06
C PHE A 149 25.52 -12.51 5.71
N ILE A 150 26.03 -11.51 6.45
CA ILE A 150 27.28 -11.64 7.23
C ILE A 150 27.23 -12.87 8.17
N PRO A 151 26.12 -13.16 8.89
CA PRO A 151 26.08 -14.35 9.75
C PRO A 151 26.35 -15.64 8.97
N LYS A 152 25.78 -15.79 7.77
CA LYS A 152 26.04 -16.92 6.87
C LYS A 152 27.50 -16.98 6.38
N VAL A 153 28.09 -15.84 6.04
CA VAL A 153 29.49 -15.77 5.56
C VAL A 153 30.48 -16.18 6.64
N ILE A 154 30.39 -15.61 7.84
CA ILE A 154 31.39 -15.85 8.88
C ILE A 154 31.25 -17.22 9.56
N THR A 155 30.10 -17.88 9.38
CA THR A 155 29.88 -19.26 9.85
C THR A 155 30.16 -20.29 8.75
N HIS A 156 30.43 -19.85 7.51
CA HIS A 156 30.76 -20.74 6.41
C HIS A 156 32.10 -21.46 6.68
N PRO A 157 32.18 -22.80 6.54
CA PRO A 157 33.35 -23.60 6.92
C PRO A 157 34.67 -23.13 6.31
N VAL A 158 34.65 -22.63 5.07
CA VAL A 158 35.84 -22.10 4.38
C VAL A 158 36.08 -20.62 4.65
N LEU A 159 35.02 -19.79 4.65
CA LEU A 159 35.18 -18.33 4.69
C LEU A 159 35.52 -17.85 6.11
N SER A 160 35.08 -18.59 7.13
CA SER A 160 35.40 -18.35 8.54
C SER A 160 36.90 -18.38 8.86
N GLU A 161 37.71 -19.04 8.02
CA GLU A 161 39.17 -19.01 8.18
C GLU A 161 39.75 -17.62 7.91
N TYR A 162 39.12 -16.83 7.03
CA TYR A 162 39.58 -15.50 6.63
C TYR A 162 38.82 -14.40 7.37
N VAL A 163 37.51 -14.55 7.50
CA VAL A 163 36.58 -13.54 8.02
C VAL A 163 35.79 -14.11 9.20
N ASP A 164 35.89 -13.47 10.37
CA ASP A 164 35.25 -13.91 11.60
C ASP A 164 34.53 -12.74 12.31
N SER A 165 33.88 -13.04 13.45
CA SER A 165 33.12 -12.06 14.24
C SER A 165 33.95 -10.87 14.75
N THR A 166 35.28 -10.97 14.73
CA THR A 166 36.20 -9.94 15.23
C THR A 166 36.76 -9.04 14.14
N ASN A 167 36.79 -9.47 12.88
CA ASN A 167 37.45 -8.74 11.80
C ASN A 167 36.53 -8.29 10.65
N TRP A 168 35.37 -8.91 10.44
CA TRP A 168 34.56 -8.74 9.22
C TRP A 168 34.19 -7.29 8.92
N TYR A 169 33.88 -6.52 9.96
CA TYR A 169 33.39 -5.16 9.79
C TYR A 169 34.48 -4.22 9.24
N ASP A 170 35.71 -4.37 9.75
CA ASP A 170 36.82 -3.48 9.39
C ASP A 170 37.49 -3.91 8.07
N THR A 171 37.28 -5.16 7.63
CA THR A 171 37.85 -5.72 6.39
C THR A 171 36.90 -5.63 5.18
N LEU A 172 35.59 -5.43 5.40
CA LEU A 172 34.58 -5.31 4.35
C LEU A 172 34.82 -4.05 3.48
N LYS A 173 35.04 -4.26 2.19
CA LYS A 173 35.13 -3.20 1.17
C LYS A 173 33.80 -3.06 0.46
N ARG A 174 33.25 -1.85 0.45
CA ARG A 174 31.97 -1.60 -0.20
C ARG A 174 31.78 -0.14 -0.56
N GLU A 175 31.23 0.11 -1.74
CA GLU A 175 30.65 1.41 -2.08
C GLU A 175 29.31 1.61 -1.36
N ILE A 176 29.11 2.78 -0.74
CA ILE A 176 27.89 3.10 -0.01
C ILE A 176 27.05 4.11 -0.81
N SER A 177 26.11 3.60 -1.61
CA SER A 177 25.13 4.40 -2.36
C SER A 177 23.71 4.21 -1.80
N ILE A 178 22.87 5.26 -1.87
CA ILE A 178 21.47 5.25 -1.41
C ILE A 178 20.56 4.91 -2.59
N LYS A 179 20.59 3.64 -3.00
CA LYS A 179 19.75 3.00 -4.05
C LYS A 179 19.71 1.48 -3.81
N PRO A 180 18.81 0.72 -4.45
CA PRO A 180 18.88 -0.73 -4.43
C PRO A 180 20.25 -1.28 -4.84
N ASP A 181 20.66 -2.41 -4.25
CA ASP A 181 21.88 -3.14 -4.56
C ASP A 181 21.57 -4.37 -5.44
N GLY A 182 22.61 -4.96 -6.03
CA GLY A 182 22.52 -6.23 -6.74
C GLY A 182 23.00 -6.16 -8.19
N GLU A 183 23.64 -7.24 -8.64
CA GLU A 183 24.05 -7.44 -10.03
C GLU A 183 23.10 -8.44 -10.68
N LYS A 184 22.52 -8.08 -11.83
CA LYS A 184 21.56 -8.93 -12.55
C LYS A 184 22.27 -9.76 -13.62
N GLU A 185 22.05 -11.07 -13.61
CA GLU A 185 22.65 -12.02 -14.55
C GLU A 185 21.68 -13.21 -14.75
N ASN A 186 21.29 -13.52 -15.99
CA ASN A 186 20.37 -14.63 -16.34
C ASN A 186 19.05 -14.67 -15.53
N GLY A 187 18.51 -13.49 -15.19
CA GLY A 187 17.29 -13.36 -14.38
C GLY A 187 17.50 -13.49 -12.87
N PHE A 188 18.72 -13.81 -12.41
CA PHE A 188 19.11 -13.78 -11.01
C PHE A 188 19.58 -12.39 -10.61
N THR A 189 19.53 -12.12 -9.31
CA THR A 189 20.19 -10.97 -8.70
C THR A 189 21.18 -11.47 -7.66
N PHE A 190 22.41 -10.96 -7.72
CA PHE A 190 23.50 -11.38 -6.84
C PHE A 190 24.03 -10.24 -5.99
N TYR A 191 24.36 -10.56 -4.75
CA TYR A 191 24.95 -9.67 -3.77
C TYR A 191 26.37 -10.13 -3.44
N THR A 192 27.36 -9.25 -3.65
CA THR A 192 28.77 -9.59 -3.42
C THR A 192 29.28 -8.92 -2.15
N TYR A 193 29.85 -9.72 -1.24
CA TYR A 193 30.74 -9.22 -0.21
C TYR A 193 32.19 -9.36 -0.65
N ASP A 194 32.98 -8.31 -0.41
CA ASP A 194 34.41 -8.25 -0.71
C ASP A 194 35.17 -7.89 0.57
N PHE A 195 36.10 -8.75 0.98
CA PHE A 195 36.90 -8.58 2.19
C PHE A 195 38.38 -8.55 1.87
N GLU A 196 39.07 -7.54 2.41
CA GLU A 196 40.53 -7.47 2.42
C GLU A 196 41.03 -7.72 3.84
N THR A 197 41.48 -8.96 4.10
CA THR A 197 41.90 -9.39 5.44
C THR A 197 43.42 -9.57 5.52
N PRO A 198 44.03 -9.57 6.73
CA PRO A 198 45.42 -9.96 6.89
C PRO A 198 45.74 -11.39 6.43
N LYS A 199 44.72 -12.25 6.29
CA LYS A 199 44.84 -13.65 5.87
C LYS A 199 44.67 -13.83 4.34
N GLY A 200 44.31 -12.78 3.62
CA GLY A 200 44.07 -12.78 2.17
C GLY A 200 42.77 -12.08 1.77
N HIS A 201 42.58 -11.95 0.47
CA HIS A 201 41.36 -11.41 -0.12
C HIS A 201 40.30 -12.52 -0.28
N VAL A 202 39.05 -12.19 0.07
CA VAL A 202 37.91 -13.11 -0.03
C VAL A 202 36.71 -12.38 -0.60
N GLN A 203 36.08 -13.02 -1.59
CA GLN A 203 34.79 -12.59 -2.13
C GLN A 203 33.75 -13.69 -1.96
N ALA A 204 32.54 -13.33 -1.57
CA ALA A 204 31.40 -14.23 -1.46
C ALA A 204 30.18 -13.63 -2.20
N LYS A 205 29.61 -14.41 -3.14
CA LYS A 205 28.44 -14.06 -3.94
C LYS A 205 27.22 -14.77 -3.34
N ILE A 206 26.22 -13.98 -2.94
CA ILE A 206 24.94 -14.45 -2.42
C ILE A 206 23.90 -14.33 -3.53
N GLU A 207 23.18 -15.39 -3.82
CA GLU A 207 22.03 -15.35 -4.71
C GLU A 207 20.78 -14.91 -3.94
N GLN A 208 20.08 -13.89 -4.46
CA GLN A 208 19.01 -13.21 -3.75
C GLN A 208 17.82 -14.13 -3.46
N SER A 209 17.23 -14.80 -4.45
CA SER A 209 15.94 -15.49 -4.30
C SER A 209 16.00 -16.69 -3.36
N GLY A 210 17.09 -17.46 -3.43
CA GLY A 210 17.38 -18.58 -2.56
C GLY A 210 18.03 -18.16 -1.24
N ARG A 211 18.58 -16.95 -1.11
CA ARG A 211 19.32 -16.51 0.10
C ARG A 211 20.62 -17.35 0.33
N GLY A 212 21.15 -17.93 -0.75
CA GLY A 212 22.22 -18.92 -0.79
C GLY A 212 23.61 -18.34 -1.09
N ILE A 213 24.70 -18.93 -0.59
CA ILE A 213 26.04 -18.63 -1.14
C ILE A 213 26.16 -19.41 -2.46
N SER A 214 26.18 -18.71 -3.59
CA SER A 214 26.28 -19.34 -4.92
C SER A 214 27.72 -19.48 -5.39
N ALA A 215 28.60 -18.57 -4.96
CA ALA A 215 30.01 -18.61 -5.30
C ALA A 215 30.87 -17.97 -4.23
N PHE A 216 32.13 -18.35 -4.15
CA PHE A 216 33.14 -17.60 -3.42
C PHE A 216 34.53 -17.79 -4.02
N SER A 217 35.40 -16.80 -3.80
CA SER A 217 36.78 -16.78 -4.29
C SER A 217 37.73 -16.46 -3.13
N THR A 218 38.76 -17.27 -2.98
CA THR A 218 39.88 -17.08 -2.04
C THR A 218 41.21 -17.04 -2.79
N GLU A 219 42.32 -16.84 -2.10
CA GLU A 219 43.67 -16.99 -2.68
C GLU A 219 43.96 -18.43 -3.15
N GLN A 220 43.29 -19.43 -2.57
CA GLN A 220 43.58 -20.84 -2.85
C GLN A 220 42.77 -21.37 -4.03
N TYR A 221 41.48 -21.04 -4.07
CA TYR A 221 40.57 -21.50 -5.12
C TYR A 221 39.30 -20.66 -5.18
N GLU A 222 38.54 -20.88 -6.24
CA GLU A 222 37.24 -20.29 -6.50
C GLU A 222 36.25 -21.40 -6.87
N VAL A 223 35.04 -21.29 -6.34
CA VAL A 223 33.93 -22.19 -6.64
C VAL A 223 32.70 -21.36 -7.00
N GLU A 224 31.96 -21.83 -7.99
CA GLU A 224 30.78 -21.16 -8.49
C GLU A 224 29.74 -22.20 -8.92
N TRP A 225 28.52 -22.06 -8.40
CA TRP A 225 27.36 -22.88 -8.71
C TRP A 225 26.38 -22.06 -9.52
N GLU A 226 26.20 -22.44 -10.78
CA GLU A 226 25.40 -21.69 -11.74
C GLU A 226 24.18 -22.48 -12.18
N MET A 227 23.03 -21.83 -12.11
CA MET A 227 21.79 -22.31 -12.68
C MET A 227 21.57 -21.68 -14.07
N PRO A 228 20.98 -22.41 -15.03
CA PRO A 228 20.83 -21.92 -16.40
C PRO A 228 19.82 -20.77 -16.52
N SER A 229 18.86 -20.69 -15.59
CA SER A 229 17.82 -19.66 -15.55
C SER A 229 17.24 -19.56 -14.14
N HIS A 230 16.91 -18.34 -13.72
CA HIS A 230 16.14 -18.13 -12.48
C HIS A 230 14.71 -18.65 -12.62
N HIS A 231 14.15 -18.62 -13.83
CA HIS A 231 12.80 -19.11 -14.12
C HIS A 231 12.89 -20.52 -14.71
N LEU A 232 12.43 -21.51 -13.95
CA LEU A 232 12.37 -22.91 -14.37
C LEU A 232 10.90 -23.31 -14.61
N LEU A 233 10.66 -24.00 -15.73
CA LEU A 233 9.37 -24.59 -16.07
C LEU A 233 9.21 -25.99 -15.46
N LEU A 234 7.99 -26.29 -14.99
CA LEU A 234 7.55 -27.64 -14.66
C LEU A 234 7.84 -28.60 -15.82
N THR A 235 8.23 -29.83 -15.50
CA THR A 235 8.59 -30.89 -16.46
C THR A 235 9.79 -30.59 -17.36
N GLY A 236 10.40 -29.41 -17.23
CA GLY A 236 11.57 -29.00 -18.00
C GLY A 236 12.83 -29.76 -17.58
N GLU A 237 13.71 -29.97 -18.55
CA GLU A 237 15.04 -30.56 -18.38
C GLU A 237 16.10 -29.48 -18.59
N TYR A 238 17.05 -29.41 -17.66
CA TYR A 238 18.02 -28.33 -17.56
C TYR A 238 19.42 -28.86 -17.24
N GLU A 239 20.43 -28.02 -17.43
CA GLU A 239 21.81 -28.32 -17.08
C GLU A 239 22.38 -27.18 -16.22
N ALA A 240 22.69 -27.48 -14.95
CA ALA A 240 23.44 -26.59 -14.07
C ALA A 240 24.96 -26.79 -14.24
N SER A 241 25.75 -25.83 -13.79
CA SER A 241 27.21 -25.88 -13.91
C SER A 241 27.88 -25.64 -12.57
N LEU A 242 28.72 -26.59 -12.13
CA LEU A 242 29.65 -26.39 -11.02
C LEU A 242 31.03 -26.07 -11.61
N ARG A 243 31.52 -24.86 -11.36
CA ARG A 243 32.84 -24.41 -11.78
C ARG A 243 33.77 -24.37 -10.57
N ILE A 244 34.96 -24.93 -10.75
CA ILE A 244 36.03 -24.93 -9.74
C ILE A 244 37.32 -24.50 -10.38
N LYS A 245 37.96 -23.49 -9.82
CA LYS A 245 39.25 -22.97 -10.26
C LYS A 245 40.27 -23.06 -9.13
N ASN A 246 41.20 -23.99 -9.28
CA ASN A 246 42.37 -24.13 -8.44
C ASN A 246 43.40 -23.03 -8.77
N LYS A 247 43.81 -22.25 -7.76
CA LYS A 247 44.85 -21.22 -7.88
C LYS A 247 46.19 -21.68 -7.30
N GLN A 248 46.25 -22.89 -6.76
CA GLN A 248 47.45 -23.50 -6.20
C GLN A 248 48.21 -24.32 -7.26
N ALA A 249 49.47 -24.61 -6.97
CA ALA A 249 50.31 -25.46 -7.84
C ALA A 249 49.99 -26.97 -7.71
N GLN A 250 49.42 -27.39 -6.58
CA GLN A 250 49.06 -28.79 -6.33
C GLN A 250 47.59 -29.04 -6.71
N PRO A 251 47.22 -30.24 -7.22
CA PRO A 251 45.83 -30.56 -7.54
C PRO A 251 44.93 -30.58 -6.30
N LEU A 252 43.72 -30.02 -6.40
CA LEU A 252 42.72 -30.04 -5.32
C LEU A 252 41.90 -31.32 -5.35
N GLN A 253 41.76 -32.01 -4.22
CA GLN A 253 40.85 -33.12 -4.07
C GLN A 253 39.43 -32.59 -3.83
N VAL A 254 38.53 -32.87 -4.78
CA VAL A 254 37.14 -32.41 -4.76
C VAL A 254 36.20 -33.62 -4.71
N LYS A 255 35.19 -33.55 -3.85
CA LYS A 255 33.97 -34.34 -3.98
C LYS A 255 32.76 -33.41 -4.08
N ALA A 256 31.79 -33.78 -4.91
CA ALA A 256 30.56 -33.01 -5.07
C ALA A 256 29.37 -33.98 -5.20
N ASN A 257 28.30 -33.71 -4.45
CA ASN A 257 27.04 -34.42 -4.58
C ASN A 257 25.89 -33.43 -4.67
N LEU A 258 24.90 -33.73 -5.51
CA LEU A 258 23.66 -32.96 -5.53
C LEU A 258 22.81 -33.38 -4.33
N ALA A 259 22.32 -32.43 -3.54
CA ALA A 259 21.40 -32.72 -2.44
C ALA A 259 20.05 -33.19 -2.99
N GLU A 260 19.35 -34.01 -2.22
CA GLU A 260 17.97 -34.38 -2.53
C GLU A 260 17.07 -33.13 -2.46
N HIS A 261 16.15 -33.00 -3.41
CA HIS A 261 15.22 -31.89 -3.48
C HIS A 261 13.81 -32.41 -3.80
N GLU A 262 12.78 -31.77 -3.24
CA GLU A 262 11.39 -32.23 -3.35
C GLU A 262 10.85 -32.17 -4.79
N TYR A 263 11.25 -31.14 -5.56
CA TYR A 263 10.74 -30.87 -6.91
C TYR A 263 11.77 -31.04 -8.03
N ILE A 264 13.01 -31.40 -7.70
CA ILE A 264 14.11 -31.45 -8.67
C ILE A 264 14.77 -32.82 -8.60
N GLU A 265 14.75 -33.52 -9.72
CA GLU A 265 15.42 -34.80 -9.89
C GLU A 265 16.73 -34.59 -10.65
N GLY A 266 17.85 -34.82 -9.98
CA GLY A 266 19.17 -34.77 -10.60
C GLY A 266 20.12 -35.71 -9.87
N THR A 267 21.21 -36.08 -10.53
CA THR A 267 22.26 -36.85 -9.88
C THR A 267 23.61 -36.26 -10.23
N LEU A 268 24.44 -36.06 -9.21
CA LEU A 268 25.83 -35.74 -9.35
C LEU A 268 26.61 -36.53 -8.30
N ASN A 269 27.67 -37.19 -8.73
CA ASN A 269 28.64 -37.80 -7.83
C ASN A 269 30.03 -37.65 -8.45
N VAL A 270 30.74 -36.62 -8.00
CA VAL A 270 32.11 -36.31 -8.44
C VAL A 270 33.06 -36.66 -7.30
N SER A 271 34.18 -37.29 -7.65
CA SER A 271 35.31 -37.49 -6.73
C SER A 271 36.61 -37.48 -7.54
N GLU A 272 37.17 -36.29 -7.76
CA GLU A 272 38.25 -36.07 -8.71
C GLU A 272 39.30 -35.09 -8.20
N LYS A 273 40.45 -35.05 -8.88
CA LYS A 273 41.50 -34.05 -8.67
C LYS A 273 41.39 -32.95 -9.71
N VAL A 274 41.38 -31.69 -9.28
CA VAL A 274 41.25 -30.51 -10.14
C VAL A 274 42.59 -29.78 -10.25
N GLU A 275 43.13 -29.72 -11.48
CA GLU A 275 44.30 -28.93 -11.86
C GLU A 275 43.83 -27.74 -12.73
N GLY A 276 44.17 -26.51 -12.34
CA GLY A 276 43.68 -25.31 -13.03
C GLY A 276 42.17 -25.15 -12.88
N GLU A 277 41.43 -25.08 -13.99
CA GLU A 277 39.99 -24.84 -13.99
C GLU A 277 39.22 -26.04 -14.54
N LYS A 278 38.11 -26.40 -13.89
CA LYS A 278 37.22 -27.47 -14.31
C LYS A 278 35.76 -27.10 -14.11
N VAL A 279 34.92 -27.46 -15.08
CA VAL A 279 33.47 -27.28 -15.03
C VAL A 279 32.81 -28.65 -15.11
N PHE A 280 31.93 -28.94 -14.15
CA PHE A 280 31.08 -30.12 -14.13
C PHE A 280 29.66 -29.72 -14.54
N LYS A 281 29.13 -30.40 -15.56
CA LYS A 281 27.76 -30.22 -16.02
C LYS A 281 26.83 -31.16 -15.28
N VAL A 282 25.73 -30.63 -14.78
CA VAL A 282 24.81 -31.33 -13.88
C VAL A 282 23.41 -31.30 -14.50
N PRO A 283 23.01 -32.34 -15.23
CA PRO A 283 21.65 -32.42 -15.75
C PRO A 283 20.66 -32.66 -14.60
N PHE A 284 19.53 -31.95 -14.65
CA PHE A 284 18.43 -32.12 -13.70
C PHE A 284 17.08 -31.88 -14.38
N LYS A 285 16.02 -32.40 -13.78
CA LYS A 285 14.65 -32.28 -14.24
C LYS A 285 13.77 -31.71 -13.15
N VAL A 286 12.84 -30.83 -13.51
CA VAL A 286 11.82 -30.31 -12.60
C VAL A 286 10.58 -31.20 -12.68
N ASP A 287 10.05 -31.65 -11.55
CA ASP A 287 8.87 -32.52 -11.50
C ASP A 287 7.57 -31.76 -11.88
N SER A 288 6.52 -32.54 -12.15
CA SER A 288 5.16 -32.15 -12.49
C SER A 288 4.22 -31.94 -11.30
N ALA A 289 4.73 -32.12 -10.06
CA ALA A 289 3.99 -31.93 -8.81
C ALA A 289 3.30 -30.55 -8.75
N PRO A 290 2.20 -30.39 -7.99
CA PRO A 290 1.41 -29.15 -8.02
C PRO A 290 2.31 -27.96 -7.71
N ALA A 291 2.47 -27.08 -8.69
CA ALA A 291 3.32 -25.90 -8.60
C ALA A 291 3.07 -25.18 -7.28
N LEU A 292 4.13 -25.03 -6.48
CA LEU A 292 4.08 -24.21 -5.29
C LEU A 292 3.81 -22.77 -5.75
N GLU A 293 2.78 -22.11 -5.21
CA GLU A 293 2.75 -20.66 -5.32
C GLU A 293 3.94 -20.09 -4.54
N GLN A 294 4.90 -19.54 -5.27
CA GLN A 294 6.09 -18.94 -4.70
C GLN A 294 5.85 -17.47 -4.36
N SER A 295 5.95 -17.14 -3.08
CA SER A 295 5.84 -15.76 -2.60
C SER A 295 7.14 -15.01 -2.85
N LYS A 296 7.04 -13.77 -3.36
CA LYS A 296 8.17 -12.83 -3.48
C LYS A 296 8.77 -12.43 -2.12
N TRP A 297 8.12 -12.78 -1.02
CA TRP A 297 8.56 -12.48 0.34
C TRP A 297 9.37 -13.61 0.97
N LYS A 298 9.33 -14.82 0.39
CA LYS A 298 9.95 -16.02 0.95
C LYS A 298 11.13 -16.50 0.12
N ALA A 299 12.04 -17.25 0.75
CA ALA A 299 13.08 -17.94 0.02
C ALA A 299 12.49 -18.91 -1.02
N HIS A 300 13.03 -18.87 -2.23
CA HIS A 300 12.66 -19.80 -3.30
C HIS A 300 13.28 -21.19 -3.08
N PRO A 301 12.69 -22.27 -3.64
CA PRO A 301 13.29 -23.59 -3.64
C PRO A 301 14.72 -23.54 -4.19
N GLN A 302 15.64 -24.19 -3.49
CA GLN A 302 17.07 -24.12 -3.77
C GLN A 302 17.57 -25.42 -4.39
N LEU A 303 18.40 -25.33 -5.43
CA LEU A 303 19.24 -26.44 -5.84
C LEU A 303 20.57 -26.36 -5.10
N ILE A 304 20.84 -27.35 -4.25
CA ILE A 304 21.99 -27.37 -3.35
C ILE A 304 23.03 -28.40 -3.82
N ILE A 305 24.28 -27.97 -3.91
CA ILE A 305 25.42 -28.85 -4.15
C ILE A 305 26.31 -28.93 -2.90
N GLU A 306 26.47 -30.15 -2.39
CA GLU A 306 27.31 -30.45 -1.23
C GLU A 306 28.75 -30.72 -1.71
N LEU A 307 29.67 -29.81 -1.40
CA LEU A 307 31.08 -29.90 -1.76
C LEU A 307 31.94 -30.36 -0.58
N GLU A 308 32.96 -31.15 -0.87
CA GLU A 308 34.07 -31.47 0.03
C GLU A 308 35.39 -31.15 -0.70
N ILE A 309 36.11 -30.12 -0.26
CA ILE A 309 37.43 -29.74 -0.81
C ILE A 309 38.46 -29.88 0.30
N GLU A 310 39.50 -30.68 0.08
CA GLU A 310 40.56 -30.95 1.08
C GLU A 310 40.01 -31.40 2.46
N GLY A 311 38.86 -32.10 2.46
CA GLY A 311 38.20 -32.61 3.66
C GLY A 311 37.26 -31.63 4.37
N ILE A 312 37.14 -30.38 3.90
CA ILE A 312 36.19 -29.39 4.42
C ILE A 312 34.89 -29.49 3.61
N ARG A 313 33.76 -29.70 4.30
CA ARG A 313 32.43 -29.80 3.69
C ARG A 313 31.67 -28.49 3.77
N PHE A 314 30.99 -28.12 2.69
CA PHE A 314 30.16 -26.92 2.63
C PHE A 314 29.17 -26.98 1.44
N PRO A 315 27.99 -26.34 1.55
CA PRO A 315 27.04 -26.25 0.46
C PRO A 315 27.30 -25.01 -0.43
N LEU A 316 26.93 -25.10 -1.71
CA LEU A 316 26.57 -23.95 -2.53
C LEU A 316 25.10 -24.03 -2.89
N GLU A 317 24.41 -22.90 -2.88
CA GLU A 317 22.95 -22.80 -2.93
C GLU A 317 22.53 -21.73 -3.94
N VAL A 318 21.62 -22.08 -4.84
CA VAL A 318 20.97 -21.13 -5.76
C VAL A 318 19.47 -21.40 -5.77
N GLY A 319 18.66 -20.36 -5.54
CA GLY A 319 17.20 -20.44 -5.60
C GLY A 319 16.65 -20.15 -7.00
N SER A 320 15.57 -20.83 -7.39
CA SER A 320 14.90 -20.59 -8.66
C SER A 320 13.39 -20.46 -8.49
N ASN A 321 12.76 -19.65 -9.33
CA ASN A 321 11.31 -19.61 -9.48
C ASN A 321 10.84 -20.75 -10.38
N ILE A 322 10.21 -21.76 -9.80
CA ILE A 322 9.54 -22.84 -10.51
C ILE A 322 8.13 -22.36 -10.85
N GLN A 323 7.85 -22.28 -12.14
CA GLN A 323 6.61 -21.69 -12.64
C GLN A 323 6.03 -22.49 -13.80
N LYS A 324 4.75 -22.23 -14.07
CA LYS A 324 4.11 -22.66 -15.32
C LYS A 324 4.53 -21.70 -16.46
N PRO A 325 4.47 -22.13 -17.73
CA PRO A 325 4.77 -21.25 -18.85
C PRO A 325 3.76 -20.11 -18.98
N LEU A 326 2.53 -20.30 -18.50
CA LEU A 326 1.47 -19.28 -18.48
C LEU A 326 0.97 -19.02 -17.07
N ALA A 327 0.54 -17.79 -16.80
CA ALA A 327 -0.34 -17.47 -15.68
C ALA A 327 -1.74 -17.20 -16.22
N LEU A 328 -2.77 -17.83 -15.62
CA LEU A 328 -4.16 -17.67 -16.02
C LEU A 328 -4.97 -17.06 -14.87
N GLN A 329 -5.68 -15.96 -15.12
CA GLN A 329 -6.58 -15.35 -14.14
C GLN A 329 -7.95 -15.09 -14.75
N ALA A 330 -9.01 -15.49 -14.06
CA ALA A 330 -10.39 -15.27 -14.50
C ALA A 330 -11.00 -14.04 -13.83
N HIS A 331 -11.67 -13.20 -14.63
CA HIS A 331 -12.32 -11.98 -14.16
C HIS A 331 -13.76 -11.87 -14.69
N ILE A 332 -14.66 -11.44 -13.80
CA ILE A 332 -16.01 -10.99 -14.16
C ILE A 332 -16.10 -9.49 -13.86
N LEU A 333 -16.54 -8.66 -14.81
CA LEU A 333 -16.55 -7.20 -14.63
C LEU A 333 -17.79 -6.70 -13.89
N ASN A 334 -18.97 -7.15 -14.31
CA ASN A 334 -20.27 -6.68 -13.78
C ASN A 334 -21.10 -7.86 -13.23
N PRO A 335 -20.66 -8.51 -12.14
CA PRO A 335 -21.34 -9.68 -11.60
C PRO A 335 -22.81 -9.43 -11.24
N GLU A 336 -23.22 -8.20 -10.89
CA GLU A 336 -24.61 -7.88 -10.59
C GLU A 336 -25.55 -7.89 -11.80
N GLN A 337 -25.01 -7.77 -13.02
CA GLN A 337 -25.77 -7.76 -14.27
C GLN A 337 -26.01 -9.16 -14.84
N VAL A 338 -25.40 -10.20 -14.24
CA VAL A 338 -25.49 -11.58 -14.72
C VAL A 338 -26.90 -12.13 -14.49
N VAL A 339 -27.50 -12.62 -15.58
CA VAL A 339 -28.79 -13.31 -15.57
C VAL A 339 -28.57 -14.81 -15.78
N LEU A 340 -29.05 -15.63 -14.84
CA LEU A 340 -28.90 -17.09 -14.94
C LEU A 340 -29.55 -17.64 -16.22
N ASN A 341 -28.95 -18.69 -16.76
CA ASN A 341 -29.36 -19.37 -17.99
C ASN A 341 -29.40 -18.46 -19.24
N SER A 342 -28.77 -17.28 -19.17
CA SER A 342 -28.55 -16.40 -20.33
C SER A 342 -27.08 -16.41 -20.70
N PRO A 343 -26.73 -16.27 -22.00
CA PRO A 343 -25.35 -16.05 -22.42
C PRO A 343 -24.75 -14.84 -21.70
N SER A 344 -23.54 -14.99 -21.21
CA SER A 344 -22.74 -13.95 -20.55
C SER A 344 -21.27 -14.18 -20.88
N GLU A 345 -20.40 -13.26 -20.49
CA GLU A 345 -18.97 -13.34 -20.79
C GLU A 345 -18.16 -13.19 -19.50
N PHE A 346 -17.06 -13.94 -19.42
CA PHE A 346 -15.99 -13.69 -18.45
C PHE A 346 -14.68 -13.57 -19.21
N TYR A 347 -13.68 -13.00 -18.55
CA TYR A 347 -12.39 -12.71 -19.16
C TYR A 347 -11.31 -13.60 -18.56
N ILE A 348 -10.43 -14.17 -19.39
CA ILE A 348 -9.22 -14.86 -18.95
C ILE A 348 -8.03 -14.01 -19.33
N GLN A 349 -7.31 -13.51 -18.34
CA GLN A 349 -6.00 -12.92 -18.51
C GLN A 349 -4.98 -14.06 -18.64
N VAL A 350 -4.22 -14.04 -19.75
CA VAL A 350 -3.23 -15.05 -20.14
C VAL A 350 -1.89 -14.36 -20.26
N GLU A 351 -1.01 -14.58 -19.28
CA GLU A 351 0.33 -14.00 -19.27
C GLU A 351 1.36 -15.06 -19.69
N ASN A 352 2.20 -14.72 -20.68
CA ASN A 352 3.43 -15.44 -20.96
C ASN A 352 4.44 -15.15 -19.85
N GLN A 353 4.73 -16.13 -18.99
CA GLN A 353 5.68 -15.94 -17.89
C GLN A 353 7.15 -16.03 -18.32
N LEU A 354 7.44 -16.20 -19.62
CA LEU A 354 8.77 -16.48 -20.18
C LEU A 354 9.37 -15.27 -20.91
N GLN A 355 10.70 -15.33 -21.09
CA GLN A 355 11.48 -14.36 -21.88
C GLN A 355 11.59 -14.77 -23.36
N GLU A 356 10.79 -15.73 -23.80
CA GLU A 356 10.73 -16.20 -25.18
C GLU A 356 9.28 -16.24 -25.67
N GLU A 357 9.13 -16.20 -26.99
CA GLU A 357 7.85 -16.32 -27.68
C GLU A 357 7.29 -17.74 -27.54
N GLN A 358 5.97 -17.87 -27.32
CA GLN A 358 5.32 -19.18 -27.24
C GLN A 358 3.99 -19.23 -28.00
N ASN A 359 3.72 -20.38 -28.62
CA ASN A 359 2.43 -20.67 -29.24
C ASN A 359 1.59 -21.48 -28.25
N VAL A 360 0.39 -20.99 -27.97
CA VAL A 360 -0.50 -21.54 -26.96
C VAL A 360 -1.82 -21.92 -27.58
N ARG A 361 -2.31 -23.11 -27.24
CA ARG A 361 -3.70 -23.50 -27.41
C ARG A 361 -4.35 -23.71 -26.04
N LEU A 362 -5.45 -23.01 -25.81
CA LEU A 362 -6.28 -23.15 -24.61
C LEU A 362 -7.61 -23.79 -24.99
N THR A 363 -8.02 -24.83 -24.28
CA THR A 363 -9.38 -25.39 -24.36
C THR A 363 -10.11 -25.09 -23.06
N VAL A 364 -11.10 -24.19 -23.12
CA VAL A 364 -11.88 -23.71 -21.98
C VAL A 364 -13.26 -24.36 -21.99
N ALA A 365 -13.79 -24.70 -20.81
CA ALA A 365 -15.13 -25.28 -20.65
C ALA A 365 -15.39 -26.54 -21.50
N GLY A 366 -14.33 -27.28 -21.83
CA GLY A 366 -14.37 -28.58 -22.52
C GLY A 366 -14.52 -28.55 -24.03
N ASN A 367 -14.82 -27.39 -24.66
CA ASN A 367 -15.03 -27.33 -26.11
C ASN A 367 -14.70 -25.99 -26.78
N GLN A 368 -14.34 -24.94 -26.04
CA GLN A 368 -13.99 -23.65 -26.63
C GLN A 368 -12.47 -23.56 -26.80
N GLU A 369 -12.01 -23.48 -28.04
CA GLU A 369 -10.58 -23.46 -28.37
C GLU A 369 -10.11 -22.05 -28.74
N TYR A 370 -9.01 -21.63 -28.13
CA TYR A 370 -8.32 -20.37 -28.40
C TYR A 370 -6.88 -20.68 -28.78
N SER A 371 -6.39 -20.06 -29.86
CA SER A 371 -4.98 -20.15 -30.26
C SER A 371 -4.35 -18.77 -30.20
N LEU A 372 -3.26 -18.67 -29.44
CA LEU A 372 -2.56 -17.42 -29.18
C LEU A 372 -1.09 -17.60 -29.54
N LYS A 373 -0.51 -16.54 -30.09
CA LYS A 373 0.93 -16.38 -30.21
C LYS A 373 1.32 -15.28 -29.23
N LEU A 374 2.06 -15.61 -28.18
CA LEU A 374 2.42 -14.67 -27.12
C LEU A 374 3.91 -14.32 -27.21
N GLU A 375 4.21 -13.03 -27.34
CA GLU A 375 5.57 -12.48 -27.25
C GLU A 375 6.12 -12.61 -25.81
N PRO A 376 7.45 -12.47 -25.60
CA PRO A 376 8.05 -12.50 -24.27
C PRO A 376 7.36 -11.56 -23.27
N LYS A 377 6.94 -12.10 -22.12
CA LYS A 377 6.22 -11.35 -21.08
C LYS A 377 4.92 -10.68 -21.54
N GLU A 378 4.38 -11.07 -22.70
CA GLU A 378 3.11 -10.53 -23.19
C GLU A 378 1.96 -11.06 -22.35
N ASN A 379 1.03 -10.18 -22.04
CA ASN A 379 -0.22 -10.51 -21.42
C ASN A 379 -1.35 -10.27 -22.43
N ARG A 380 -2.31 -11.18 -22.53
CA ARG A 380 -3.50 -11.01 -23.36
C ARG A 380 -4.74 -11.41 -22.61
N VAL A 381 -5.84 -10.73 -22.90
CA VAL A 381 -7.13 -11.05 -22.32
C VAL A 381 -8.02 -11.71 -23.36
N LEU A 382 -8.56 -12.88 -23.01
CA LEU A 382 -9.55 -13.62 -23.79
C LEU A 382 -10.95 -13.37 -23.26
N THR A 383 -11.89 -13.08 -24.16
CA THR A 383 -13.33 -13.08 -23.86
C THR A 383 -13.91 -14.48 -24.05
N VAL A 384 -14.49 -15.04 -22.98
CA VAL A 384 -15.03 -16.39 -22.97
C VAL A 384 -16.54 -16.36 -22.73
N PRO A 385 -17.37 -16.76 -23.72
CA PRO A 385 -18.80 -16.88 -23.51
C PRO A 385 -19.11 -18.06 -22.58
N TYR A 386 -20.02 -17.84 -21.65
CA TYR A 386 -20.49 -18.86 -20.72
C TYR A 386 -21.99 -18.72 -20.47
N THR A 387 -22.57 -19.75 -19.85
CA THR A 387 -23.94 -19.72 -19.33
C THR A 387 -23.91 -20.43 -17.99
N SER A 388 -24.33 -19.73 -16.94
CA SER A 388 -24.38 -20.30 -15.59
C SER A 388 -25.82 -20.58 -15.18
N SER A 389 -26.04 -21.75 -14.58
CA SER A 389 -27.33 -22.16 -14.02
C SER A 389 -27.50 -21.77 -12.56
N GLN A 390 -26.46 -21.28 -11.88
CA GLN A 390 -26.49 -20.93 -10.46
C GLN A 390 -25.50 -19.81 -10.09
N PHE A 391 -25.90 -18.96 -9.13
CA PHE A 391 -24.98 -18.07 -8.42
C PHE A 391 -24.01 -18.88 -7.55
N GLY A 392 -22.88 -18.30 -7.16
CA GLY A 392 -21.83 -18.96 -6.39
C GLY A 392 -20.48 -19.00 -7.11
N GLU A 393 -19.56 -19.80 -6.58
CA GLU A 393 -18.29 -20.14 -7.22
C GLU A 393 -18.54 -20.78 -8.59
N GLN A 394 -17.87 -20.25 -9.62
CA GLN A 394 -17.79 -20.84 -10.95
C GLN A 394 -16.36 -21.33 -11.15
N GLN A 395 -16.22 -22.60 -11.51
CA GLN A 395 -14.94 -23.25 -11.70
C GLN A 395 -14.87 -23.86 -13.10
N TYR A 396 -13.80 -23.56 -13.84
CA TYR A 396 -13.57 -24.09 -15.18
C TYR A 396 -12.19 -24.71 -15.26
N LYS A 397 -12.12 -25.89 -15.88
CA LYS A 397 -10.86 -26.51 -16.29
C LYS A 397 -10.43 -25.90 -17.63
N VAL A 398 -9.16 -25.50 -17.70
CA VAL A 398 -8.49 -25.02 -18.89
C VAL A 398 -7.39 -26.01 -19.22
N PHE A 399 -7.52 -26.68 -20.36
CA PHE A 399 -6.43 -27.48 -20.89
C PHE A 399 -5.48 -26.57 -21.65
N VAL A 400 -4.21 -26.58 -21.27
CA VAL A 400 -3.16 -25.74 -21.85
C VAL A 400 -2.22 -26.62 -22.66
N GLN A 401 -2.02 -26.27 -23.91
CA GLN A 401 -0.93 -26.78 -24.74
C GLN A 401 -0.04 -25.60 -25.11
N SER A 402 1.15 -25.56 -24.53
CA SER A 402 2.19 -24.58 -24.85
C SER A 402 3.31 -25.27 -25.62
N SER A 403 3.65 -24.72 -26.78
CA SER A 403 4.76 -25.22 -27.60
C SER A 403 5.88 -24.19 -27.62
N LEU A 404 6.99 -24.57 -26.98
CA LEU A 404 8.27 -23.85 -26.97
C LEU A 404 9.24 -24.57 -27.91
N SER A 405 10.34 -23.91 -28.24
CA SER A 405 11.37 -24.49 -29.11
C SER A 405 12.04 -25.76 -28.54
N TRP A 406 12.01 -25.92 -27.23
CA TRP A 406 12.71 -27.00 -26.48
C TRP A 406 11.80 -27.80 -25.55
N LEU A 407 10.52 -27.41 -25.40
CA LEU A 407 9.56 -28.06 -24.51
C LEU A 407 8.13 -27.96 -25.06
N ASP A 408 7.44 -29.10 -25.16
CA ASP A 408 6.00 -29.14 -25.41
C ASP A 408 5.29 -29.42 -24.08
N ALA A 409 4.82 -28.36 -23.43
CA ALA A 409 4.16 -28.44 -22.14
C ALA A 409 2.65 -28.65 -22.32
N GLN A 410 2.10 -29.69 -21.68
CA GLN A 410 0.67 -29.96 -21.63
C GLN A 410 0.23 -30.14 -20.19
N TYR A 411 -0.71 -29.31 -19.74
CA TYR A 411 -1.22 -29.37 -18.37
C TYR A 411 -2.66 -28.88 -18.29
N GLU A 412 -3.35 -29.28 -17.23
CA GLU A 412 -4.68 -28.78 -16.91
C GLU A 412 -4.57 -27.76 -15.76
N GLU A 413 -5.24 -26.63 -15.91
CA GLU A 413 -5.35 -25.61 -14.88
C GLU A 413 -6.81 -25.38 -14.52
N THR A 414 -7.06 -25.02 -13.26
CA THR A 414 -8.38 -24.59 -12.82
C THR A 414 -8.38 -23.07 -12.70
N ILE A 415 -9.31 -22.42 -13.39
CA ILE A 415 -9.63 -21.02 -13.16
C ILE A 415 -10.98 -20.92 -12.45
N GLN A 416 -11.15 -19.87 -11.64
CA GLN A 416 -12.38 -19.68 -10.88
C GLN A 416 -12.72 -18.21 -10.69
N PHE A 417 -14.02 -17.92 -10.60
CA PHE A 417 -14.56 -16.61 -10.28
C PHE A 417 -15.90 -16.73 -9.56
N ALA A 418 -16.31 -15.67 -8.87
CA ALA A 418 -17.53 -15.67 -8.07
C ALA A 418 -18.69 -14.94 -8.78
N LEU A 419 -19.88 -15.52 -8.70
CA LEU A 419 -21.15 -14.87 -9.03
C LEU A 419 -21.96 -14.59 -7.76
N PRO A 420 -21.74 -13.43 -7.10
CA PRO A 420 -22.42 -13.08 -5.86
C PRO A 420 -23.93 -12.86 -6.04
N LYS A 421 -24.68 -13.08 -4.96
CA LYS A 421 -26.11 -12.76 -4.86
C LYS A 421 -26.46 -12.36 -3.44
N ARG A 422 -27.28 -11.31 -3.29
CA ARG A 422 -27.62 -10.69 -1.99
C ARG A 422 -28.23 -11.63 -0.93
N ASN A 423 -28.77 -12.77 -1.31
CA ASN A 423 -29.41 -13.74 -0.42
C ASN A 423 -28.78 -15.14 -0.50
N LYS A 424 -27.48 -15.21 -0.82
CA LYS A 424 -26.75 -16.47 -0.91
C LYS A 424 -25.42 -16.37 -0.19
N SER A 425 -25.01 -17.47 0.42
CA SER A 425 -23.68 -17.65 1.00
C SER A 425 -22.91 -18.75 0.26
N PHE A 426 -21.60 -18.59 0.14
CA PHE A 426 -20.71 -19.64 -0.34
C PHE A 426 -19.26 -19.28 -0.01
N CYS A 427 -18.41 -20.29 0.07
CA CYS A 427 -16.97 -20.09 0.18
C CYS A 427 -16.30 -20.40 -1.16
N MET A 428 -15.29 -19.62 -1.53
CA MET A 428 -14.41 -19.85 -2.68
C MET A 428 -12.98 -19.92 -2.17
N ASP A 429 -12.31 -21.04 -2.41
CA ASP A 429 -10.95 -21.28 -1.93
C ASP A 429 -9.93 -21.11 -3.06
N THR A 430 -9.00 -20.18 -2.87
CA THR A 430 -7.92 -19.90 -3.83
C THR A 430 -6.57 -20.27 -3.20
N PRO A 431 -5.51 -20.47 -4.00
CA PRO A 431 -4.18 -20.75 -3.47
C PRO A 431 -3.67 -19.72 -2.42
N THR A 432 -3.96 -18.43 -2.60
CA THR A 432 -3.52 -17.35 -1.69
C THR A 432 -4.55 -16.90 -0.67
N ASN A 433 -5.85 -17.13 -0.90
CA ASN A 433 -6.93 -16.54 -0.10
C ASN A 433 -8.15 -17.46 0.01
N LEU A 434 -8.85 -17.38 1.14
CA LEU A 434 -10.20 -17.92 1.32
C LEU A 434 -11.21 -16.76 1.24
N TYR A 435 -12.26 -16.90 0.44
CA TYR A 435 -13.32 -15.89 0.31
C TYR A 435 -14.65 -16.45 0.78
N LEU A 436 -15.18 -15.93 1.89
CA LEU A 436 -16.53 -16.23 2.34
C LEU A 436 -17.48 -15.14 1.84
N TYR A 437 -18.32 -15.47 0.86
CA TYR A 437 -19.38 -14.61 0.37
C TYR A 437 -20.61 -14.77 1.25
N HIS A 438 -21.17 -13.65 1.70
CA HIS A 438 -22.43 -13.61 2.44
C HIS A 438 -23.24 -12.39 1.97
N GLY A 439 -24.20 -12.63 1.07
CA GLY A 439 -25.05 -11.60 0.51
C GLY A 439 -24.31 -10.57 -0.35
N ALA A 440 -24.21 -9.33 0.13
CA ALA A 440 -23.55 -8.23 -0.57
C ALA A 440 -22.09 -8.02 -0.14
N MET A 441 -21.55 -8.94 0.65
CA MET A 441 -20.30 -8.75 1.38
C MET A 441 -19.41 -9.99 1.25
N ILE A 442 -18.11 -9.78 1.42
CA ILE A 442 -17.09 -10.83 1.41
C ILE A 442 -16.22 -10.69 2.66
N LEU A 443 -15.97 -11.79 3.36
CA LEU A 443 -14.85 -11.90 4.29
C LEU A 443 -13.70 -12.60 3.55
N LYS A 444 -12.69 -11.82 3.16
CA LYS A 444 -11.47 -12.32 2.49
C LYS A 444 -10.43 -12.61 3.55
N CYS A 445 -9.99 -13.85 3.67
CA CYS A 445 -8.94 -14.30 4.58
C CYS A 445 -7.67 -14.62 3.79
N ASN A 446 -6.58 -13.91 4.07
CA ASN A 446 -5.29 -14.18 3.45
C ASN A 446 -4.63 -15.42 4.09
N LYS A 447 -4.15 -16.37 3.26
CA LYS A 447 -3.55 -17.63 3.74
C LYS A 447 -2.12 -17.47 4.24
N GLU A 448 -1.41 -16.43 3.82
CA GLU A 448 -0.02 -16.16 4.17
C GLU A 448 0.11 -15.42 5.51
N ASN A 449 -0.69 -14.38 5.75
CA ASN A 449 -0.58 -13.54 6.95
C ASN A 449 -1.79 -13.62 7.91
N HIS A 450 -2.86 -14.30 7.51
CA HIS A 450 -4.10 -14.50 8.28
C HIS A 450 -4.92 -13.24 8.56
N ASP A 451 -4.61 -12.13 7.89
CA ASP A 451 -5.44 -10.94 7.90
C ASP A 451 -6.77 -11.20 7.19
N MET A 452 -7.84 -10.71 7.78
CA MET A 452 -9.18 -10.80 7.22
C MET A 452 -9.73 -9.42 6.92
N THR A 453 -10.03 -9.18 5.66
CA THR A 453 -10.59 -7.91 5.17
C THR A 453 -12.01 -8.11 4.70
N LEU A 454 -12.89 -7.16 5.04
CA LEU A 454 -14.26 -7.14 4.54
C LEU A 454 -14.33 -6.35 3.23
N LEU A 455 -15.03 -6.88 2.23
CA LEU A 455 -15.22 -6.26 0.92
C LEU A 455 -16.69 -6.26 0.52
N ASN A 456 -17.08 -5.34 -0.37
CA ASN A 456 -18.34 -5.44 -1.09
C ASN A 456 -18.26 -6.54 -2.16
N ALA A 457 -19.27 -7.41 -2.24
CA ALA A 457 -19.24 -8.56 -3.14
C ALA A 457 -19.32 -8.21 -4.63
N PHE A 458 -19.90 -7.05 -4.97
CA PHE A 458 -20.13 -6.62 -6.34
C PHE A 458 -19.03 -5.68 -6.83
N THR A 459 -18.64 -4.71 -5.99
CA THR A 459 -17.63 -3.70 -6.34
C THR A 459 -16.21 -4.08 -5.92
N TYR A 460 -16.03 -5.06 -5.04
CA TYR A 460 -14.76 -5.40 -4.36
C TYR A 460 -14.16 -4.24 -3.55
N GLU A 461 -14.94 -3.20 -3.28
CA GLU A 461 -14.56 -2.08 -2.44
C GLU A 461 -14.31 -2.55 -1.00
N ARG A 462 -13.23 -2.06 -0.38
CA ARG A 462 -12.82 -2.44 0.97
C ARG A 462 -13.63 -1.68 2.01
N ILE A 463 -14.14 -2.43 2.98
CA ILE A 463 -14.79 -1.90 4.18
C ILE A 463 -13.70 -1.65 5.22
N PRO A 464 -13.73 -0.53 5.98
CA PRO A 464 -12.65 -0.10 6.87
C PRO A 464 -12.54 -0.91 8.17
N LEU A 465 -12.62 -2.24 8.07
CA LEU A 465 -12.42 -3.19 9.16
C LEU A 465 -11.48 -4.30 8.68
N THR A 466 -10.44 -4.56 9.46
CA THR A 466 -9.51 -5.68 9.25
C THR A 466 -9.31 -6.41 10.56
N LEU A 467 -9.52 -7.73 10.54
CA LEU A 467 -9.30 -8.60 11.69
C LEU A 467 -7.94 -9.28 11.49
N VAL A 468 -7.04 -9.09 12.44
CA VAL A 468 -5.69 -9.67 12.42
C VAL A 468 -5.71 -10.98 13.22
N HIS A 469 -4.70 -11.84 13.09
CA HIS A 469 -4.59 -13.03 13.92
C HIS A 469 -4.58 -12.68 15.44
N PRO A 470 -5.05 -13.57 16.31
CA PRO A 470 -4.99 -13.36 17.75
C PRO A 470 -3.59 -13.58 18.32
N MET A 471 -3.29 -12.94 19.45
CA MET A 471 -2.10 -13.19 20.26
C MET A 471 -2.44 -14.00 21.52
N ILE A 472 -1.51 -14.84 21.99
CA ILE A 472 -1.76 -15.76 23.12
C ILE A 472 -0.63 -15.70 24.17
N GLY A 473 -1.04 -15.59 25.43
CA GLY A 473 -0.16 -15.57 26.61
C GLY A 473 0.50 -14.22 26.89
N LEU A 474 1.30 -14.14 27.95
CA LEU A 474 2.14 -12.98 28.29
C LEU A 474 3.59 -13.44 28.54
N PRO A 475 4.61 -12.79 27.94
CA PRO A 475 4.50 -11.82 26.84
C PRO A 475 3.80 -12.45 25.63
N TYR A 476 3.13 -11.62 24.84
CA TYR A 476 2.30 -12.12 23.75
C TYR A 476 3.14 -12.84 22.70
N SER A 477 2.70 -14.04 22.35
CA SER A 477 3.22 -14.76 21.20
C SER A 477 2.47 -14.34 19.93
N HIS A 478 3.24 -14.28 18.85
CA HIS A 478 2.75 -14.10 17.48
C HIS A 478 2.82 -15.42 16.69
N ASP A 479 2.68 -16.57 17.36
CA ASP A 479 2.84 -17.91 16.73
C ASP A 479 1.86 -18.12 15.56
N LEU A 480 0.64 -17.55 15.64
CA LEU A 480 -0.35 -17.62 14.57
C LEU A 480 -0.01 -16.76 13.34
N ALA A 481 0.98 -15.87 13.41
CA ALA A 481 1.36 -15.03 12.28
C ALA A 481 1.97 -15.80 11.10
N LYS A 482 2.52 -17.00 11.37
CA LYS A 482 3.22 -17.84 10.38
C LYS A 482 2.55 -19.19 10.14
N GLN A 483 1.47 -19.50 10.87
CA GLN A 483 0.85 -20.82 10.85
C GLN A 483 -0.45 -20.80 10.06
N THR A 484 -0.46 -21.50 8.93
CA THR A 484 -1.69 -21.81 8.21
C THR A 484 -2.63 -22.63 9.08
N TRP A 485 -3.93 -22.39 8.95
CA TRP A 485 -4.93 -23.23 9.63
C TRP A 485 -4.79 -24.69 9.17
N ASP A 486 -4.82 -25.60 10.13
CA ASP A 486 -4.77 -27.04 9.89
C ASP A 486 -6.12 -27.56 9.38
N HIS A 487 -7.20 -26.87 9.73
CA HIS A 487 -8.55 -27.20 9.28
C HIS A 487 -9.40 -25.94 9.10
N CYS A 488 -10.23 -25.92 8.06
CA CYS A 488 -11.20 -24.88 7.76
C CYS A 488 -12.54 -25.53 7.44
N SER A 489 -13.61 -25.08 8.08
CA SER A 489 -14.98 -25.51 7.82
C SER A 489 -15.91 -24.30 7.75
N TRP A 490 -16.97 -24.39 6.97
CA TRP A 490 -18.03 -23.39 6.97
C TRP A 490 -19.39 -24.05 6.80
N GLU A 491 -20.42 -23.45 7.37
CA GLU A 491 -21.80 -23.91 7.26
C GLU A 491 -22.78 -22.74 7.13
N GLU A 492 -23.83 -22.92 6.33
CA GLU A 492 -24.96 -22.00 6.27
C GLU A 492 -26.03 -22.45 7.27
N GLN A 493 -26.36 -21.56 8.19
CA GLN A 493 -27.45 -21.68 9.16
C GLN A 493 -28.67 -20.89 8.66
N GLU A 494 -29.80 -20.96 9.38
CA GLU A 494 -31.06 -20.34 8.95
C GLU A 494 -30.96 -18.81 8.78
N ASP A 495 -30.18 -18.13 9.63
CA ASP A 495 -30.03 -16.67 9.68
C ASP A 495 -28.59 -16.17 9.49
N ALA A 496 -27.62 -17.08 9.37
CA ALA A 496 -26.20 -16.76 9.39
C ALA A 496 -25.34 -17.75 8.59
N VAL A 497 -24.11 -17.36 8.30
CA VAL A 497 -23.04 -18.27 7.89
C VAL A 497 -22.00 -18.35 9.00
N VAL A 498 -21.49 -19.56 9.27
CA VAL A 498 -20.42 -19.79 10.25
C VAL A 498 -19.18 -20.27 9.53
N LEU A 499 -18.03 -19.68 9.86
CA LEU A 499 -16.70 -20.10 9.42
C LEU A 499 -15.86 -20.44 10.64
N GLU A 500 -15.23 -21.61 10.65
CA GLU A 500 -14.30 -22.04 11.70
C GLU A 500 -12.91 -22.28 11.11
N LEU A 501 -11.90 -21.71 11.75
CA LEU A 501 -10.49 -21.92 11.42
C LEU A 501 -9.76 -22.51 12.63
N THR A 502 -9.16 -23.69 12.47
CA THR A 502 -8.45 -24.41 13.54
C THR A 502 -6.94 -24.38 13.31
N TYR A 503 -6.17 -24.06 14.34
CA TYR A 503 -4.71 -23.97 14.35
C TYR A 503 -4.13 -24.86 15.46
N GLN A 504 -3.09 -25.63 15.14
CA GLN A 504 -2.39 -26.57 16.03
C GLN A 504 -1.01 -26.03 16.42
N LEU A 505 -0.91 -25.33 17.55
CA LEU A 505 0.35 -24.77 18.02
C LEU A 505 1.22 -25.84 18.68
N GLY A 506 1.93 -26.63 17.87
CA GLY A 506 2.73 -27.77 18.34
C GLY A 506 3.75 -27.43 19.42
N LYS A 507 4.45 -26.27 19.31
CA LYS A 507 5.41 -25.80 20.32
C LYS A 507 4.77 -25.50 21.69
N ARG A 508 3.46 -25.23 21.72
CA ARG A 508 2.70 -24.90 22.93
C ARG A 508 1.75 -26.02 23.38
N GLU A 509 1.68 -27.11 22.62
CA GLU A 509 0.68 -28.17 22.83
C GLU A 509 -0.73 -27.59 23.01
N LEU A 510 -1.13 -26.66 22.12
CA LEU A 510 -2.38 -25.90 22.22
C LEU A 510 -3.11 -25.87 20.87
N THR A 511 -4.42 -26.11 20.86
CA THR A 511 -5.28 -25.85 19.71
C THR A 511 -5.97 -24.50 19.86
N VAL A 512 -6.03 -23.72 18.79
CA VAL A 512 -6.78 -22.46 18.72
C VAL A 512 -7.86 -22.60 17.65
N VAL A 513 -9.12 -22.35 17.98
CA VAL A 513 -10.22 -22.32 17.01
C VAL A 513 -10.79 -20.91 16.96
N ARG A 514 -10.80 -20.29 15.79
CA ARG A 514 -11.45 -19.00 15.54
C ARG A 514 -12.80 -19.27 14.88
N VAL A 515 -13.86 -18.71 15.44
CA VAL A 515 -15.23 -18.91 14.95
C VAL A 515 -15.82 -17.56 14.56
N PHE A 516 -16.26 -17.46 13.31
CA PHE A 516 -16.90 -16.28 12.73
C PHE A 516 -18.34 -16.63 12.41
N ARG A 517 -19.29 -16.01 13.09
CA ARG A 517 -20.72 -16.13 12.77
C ARG A 517 -21.21 -14.83 12.18
N TRP A 518 -21.68 -14.85 10.95
CA TRP A 518 -22.12 -13.66 10.22
C TRP A 518 -23.57 -13.78 9.78
N THR A 519 -24.43 -12.91 10.27
CA THR A 519 -25.86 -12.89 9.96
C THR A 519 -26.20 -12.08 8.72
N TYR A 520 -27.34 -12.39 8.09
CA TYR A 520 -27.85 -11.69 6.92
C TYR A 520 -28.20 -10.21 7.18
N ASP A 521 -28.42 -9.83 8.43
CA ASP A 521 -28.68 -8.44 8.82
C ASP A 521 -27.40 -7.58 8.91
N GLY A 522 -26.22 -8.19 8.82
CA GLY A 522 -24.92 -7.49 8.84
C GLY A 522 -24.12 -7.65 10.13
N THR A 523 -24.56 -8.49 11.07
CA THR A 523 -23.87 -8.72 12.36
C THR A 523 -22.81 -9.80 12.26
N LEU A 524 -21.55 -9.44 12.52
CA LEU A 524 -20.42 -10.36 12.61
C LEU A 524 -20.03 -10.60 14.06
N SER A 525 -20.06 -11.86 14.51
CA SER A 525 -19.61 -12.28 15.83
C SER A 525 -18.34 -13.10 15.71
N LEU A 526 -17.32 -12.75 16.49
CA LEU A 526 -16.00 -13.37 16.50
C LEU A 526 -15.69 -13.93 17.88
N SER A 527 -15.56 -15.25 17.99
CA SER A 527 -15.13 -15.93 19.21
C SER A 527 -13.90 -16.80 18.99
N ILE A 528 -13.23 -17.13 20.10
CA ILE A 528 -12.05 -17.99 20.13
C ILE A 528 -12.30 -19.13 21.11
N GLU A 529 -11.87 -20.33 20.75
CA GLU A 529 -11.75 -21.48 21.65
C GLU A 529 -10.27 -21.87 21.77
N LEU A 530 -9.81 -22.12 22.99
CA LEU A 530 -8.50 -22.70 23.26
C LEU A 530 -8.66 -24.12 23.80
N ARG A 531 -7.97 -25.11 23.21
CA ARG A 531 -7.94 -26.50 23.68
C ARG A 531 -6.54 -26.86 24.14
N ASN A 532 -6.41 -27.26 25.40
CA ASN A 532 -5.14 -27.63 26.00
C ASN A 532 -4.79 -29.08 25.62
N ASN A 533 -3.81 -29.26 24.72
CA ASN A 533 -3.33 -30.57 24.31
C ASN A 533 -2.13 -31.04 25.16
N SER A 534 -1.65 -30.22 26.09
CA SER A 534 -0.50 -30.54 26.94
C SER A 534 -0.86 -31.47 28.10
N ALA A 535 0.16 -32.05 28.73
CA ALA A 535 0.01 -32.82 29.95
C ALA A 535 -0.18 -31.97 31.22
N GLN A 536 -0.10 -30.63 31.13
CA GLN A 536 -0.13 -29.71 32.27
C GLN A 536 -1.31 -28.73 32.20
N SER A 537 -1.81 -28.27 33.35
CA SER A 537 -2.83 -27.22 33.36
C SER A 537 -2.22 -25.87 32.96
N LEU A 538 -2.85 -25.15 32.06
CA LEU A 538 -2.45 -23.80 31.66
C LEU A 538 -3.16 -22.79 32.55
N LYS A 539 -2.39 -21.95 33.27
CA LYS A 539 -2.93 -20.92 34.18
C LYS A 539 -2.75 -19.53 33.58
N ASP A 540 -3.66 -18.63 33.91
CA ASP A 540 -3.61 -17.22 33.52
C ASP A 540 -3.34 -17.04 32.01
N VAL A 541 -4.13 -17.72 31.18
CA VAL A 541 -3.97 -17.68 29.72
C VAL A 541 -4.70 -16.48 29.16
N HIS A 542 -3.96 -15.49 28.67
CA HIS A 542 -4.48 -14.33 27.97
C HIS A 542 -4.66 -14.65 26.48
N VAL A 543 -5.77 -14.20 25.89
CA VAL A 543 -6.01 -14.23 24.45
C VAL A 543 -6.44 -12.84 24.00
N SER A 544 -5.84 -12.35 22.93
CA SER A 544 -6.11 -11.01 22.41
C SER A 544 -6.42 -11.06 20.93
N GLN A 545 -7.65 -10.75 20.56
CA GLN A 545 -8.06 -10.62 19.16
C GLN A 545 -7.75 -9.21 18.67
N LEU A 546 -6.89 -9.13 17.66
CA LEU A 546 -6.43 -7.87 17.09
C LEU A 546 -7.35 -7.43 15.93
N PHE A 547 -7.66 -6.15 15.87
CA PHE A 547 -8.40 -5.57 14.76
C PHE A 547 -7.97 -4.13 14.49
N PHE A 548 -8.14 -3.71 13.25
CA PHE A 548 -7.99 -2.33 12.82
C PHE A 548 -9.31 -1.86 12.25
N LEU A 549 -9.83 -0.76 12.78
CA LEU A 549 -11.06 -0.14 12.32
C LEU A 549 -10.78 1.35 12.13
N ASP A 550 -10.95 1.82 10.90
CA ASP A 550 -10.75 3.21 10.52
C ASP A 550 -12.11 3.92 10.58
N ALA A 551 -12.26 4.78 11.59
CA ALA A 551 -13.49 5.50 11.89
C ALA A 551 -13.27 7.01 11.88
N ASP A 552 -14.23 7.71 11.30
CA ASP A 552 -14.28 9.17 11.17
C ASP A 552 -15.07 9.83 12.29
N LYS A 553 -16.06 9.13 12.86
CA LYS A 553 -16.91 9.62 13.94
C LYS A 553 -17.29 8.49 14.85
N GLY A 554 -17.81 8.82 16.01
CA GLY A 554 -18.26 7.78 16.92
C GLY A 554 -18.75 8.29 18.26
N VAL A 555 -19.27 7.36 19.04
CA VAL A 555 -19.73 7.59 20.41
C VAL A 555 -19.25 6.44 21.28
N LEU A 556 -18.56 6.79 22.35
CA LEU A 556 -18.04 5.85 23.34
C LEU A 556 -18.45 6.27 24.77
N PRO A 557 -18.82 5.33 25.64
CA PRO A 557 -19.12 5.60 27.03
C PRO A 557 -17.83 5.69 27.86
N VAL A 558 -17.40 6.88 28.26
CA VAL A 558 -16.15 7.13 29.01
C VAL A 558 -16.46 7.78 30.35
N GLN A 559 -15.98 7.20 31.45
CA GLN A 559 -16.13 7.74 32.82
C GLN A 559 -17.56 8.18 33.20
N GLY A 560 -18.59 7.49 32.69
CA GLY A 560 -20.00 7.79 32.98
C GLY A 560 -20.62 8.88 32.11
N ALA A 561 -19.90 9.38 31.10
CA ALA A 561 -20.41 10.28 30.06
C ALA A 561 -20.29 9.63 28.67
N LEU A 562 -20.92 10.23 27.66
CA LEU A 562 -20.73 9.86 26.26
C LEU A 562 -19.71 10.81 25.63
N LEU A 563 -18.57 10.26 25.22
CA LEU A 563 -17.60 10.95 24.40
C LEU A 563 -18.05 10.88 22.95
N HIS A 564 -18.31 12.03 22.35
CA HIS A 564 -18.61 12.18 20.93
C HIS A 564 -17.31 12.47 20.17
N LEU A 565 -16.97 11.60 19.22
CA LEU A 565 -15.95 11.86 18.23
C LEU A 565 -16.63 12.52 17.04
N GLU A 566 -16.37 13.81 16.86
CA GLU A 566 -16.81 14.56 15.67
C GLU A 566 -15.77 14.53 14.55
N GLU A 567 -14.61 13.95 14.84
CA GLU A 567 -13.50 13.77 13.93
C GLU A 567 -12.85 12.41 14.08
N SER A 568 -12.17 12.00 13.01
CA SER A 568 -11.41 10.77 13.03
C SER A 568 -10.28 10.92 14.02
N VAL A 569 -10.20 9.95 14.89
CA VAL A 569 -9.17 9.82 15.90
C VAL A 569 -8.72 8.38 15.82
N GLU A 570 -7.42 8.15 15.70
CA GLU A 570 -6.88 6.80 15.72
C GLU A 570 -7.33 6.09 17.00
N MET A 571 -7.75 4.84 16.86
CA MET A 571 -8.25 4.06 18.00
C MET A 571 -7.27 4.00 19.17
N GLY A 572 -5.96 4.04 18.91
CA GLY A 572 -4.91 4.10 19.93
C GLY A 572 -4.91 5.35 20.80
N LEU A 573 -5.49 6.45 20.32
CA LEU A 573 -5.58 7.72 21.04
C LEU A 573 -6.84 7.83 21.88
N LEU A 574 -7.77 6.89 21.72
CA LEU A 574 -8.99 6.86 22.50
C LEU A 574 -8.70 6.39 23.93
N PRO A 575 -9.43 6.90 24.92
CA PRO A 575 -9.28 6.48 26.31
C PRO A 575 -9.94 5.10 26.56
N LEU A 576 -9.49 4.07 25.84
CA LEU A 576 -10.07 2.72 25.84
C LEU A 576 -10.06 2.08 27.25
N ASN A 577 -9.04 2.38 28.05
CA ASN A 577 -8.93 1.93 29.45
C ASN A 577 -9.91 2.64 30.41
N HIS A 578 -10.68 3.63 29.94
CA HIS A 578 -11.63 4.41 30.74
C HIS A 578 -13.09 4.23 30.30
N LEU A 579 -13.37 3.23 29.46
CA LEU A 579 -14.72 2.90 29.04
C LEU A 579 -15.57 2.42 30.23
N THR A 580 -16.79 2.93 30.34
CA THR A 580 -17.73 2.57 31.42
C THR A 580 -18.82 1.58 31.01
N ALA A 581 -18.92 1.27 29.72
CA ALA A 581 -19.81 0.21 29.21
C ALA A 581 -19.15 -0.47 28.00
N PRO A 582 -19.44 -1.75 27.75
CA PRO A 582 -18.70 -2.54 26.77
C PRO A 582 -19.31 -2.42 25.36
N TRP A 583 -19.47 -1.18 24.91
CA TRP A 583 -19.93 -0.88 23.56
C TRP A 583 -19.31 0.42 23.04
N MET A 584 -19.22 0.52 21.71
CA MET A 584 -18.98 1.78 21.01
C MET A 584 -19.70 1.77 19.68
N TYR A 585 -20.03 2.95 19.20
CA TYR A 585 -20.57 3.15 17.87
C TYR A 585 -19.62 4.01 17.07
N LEU A 586 -19.29 3.60 15.85
CA LEU A 586 -18.32 4.25 14.98
C LEU A 586 -18.93 4.40 13.57
N GLU A 587 -18.53 5.44 12.87
CA GLU A 587 -18.87 5.70 11.47
C GLU A 587 -17.57 5.94 10.71
N GLY A 588 -17.38 5.36 9.52
CA GLY A 588 -16.22 5.65 8.67
C GLY A 588 -16.35 5.09 7.26
N LYS A 589 -15.83 5.83 6.27
CA LYS A 589 -15.93 5.52 4.82
C LYS A 589 -17.33 5.14 4.33
N GLY A 590 -18.37 5.85 4.77
CA GLY A 590 -19.76 5.56 4.41
C GLY A 590 -20.35 4.33 5.09
N HIS A 591 -19.61 3.70 6.00
CA HIS A 591 -20.04 2.55 6.79
C HIS A 591 -20.30 2.94 8.24
N THR A 592 -21.19 2.19 8.87
CA THR A 592 -21.49 2.31 10.30
C THR A 592 -21.15 1.01 11.00
N PHE A 593 -20.59 1.11 12.19
CA PHE A 593 -20.12 0.00 13.00
C PHE A 593 -20.64 0.17 14.42
N SER A 594 -21.24 -0.87 14.99
CA SER A 594 -21.39 -0.97 16.44
C SER A 594 -20.64 -2.16 16.96
N LEU A 595 -19.77 -1.92 17.94
CA LEU A 595 -18.99 -2.94 18.60
C LEU A 595 -19.60 -3.19 19.97
N GLN A 596 -19.71 -4.46 20.34
CA GLN A 596 -20.17 -4.92 21.65
C GLN A 596 -19.29 -6.07 22.12
N TRP A 597 -18.98 -6.09 23.41
CA TRP A 597 -18.15 -7.13 24.00
C TRP A 597 -18.54 -7.46 25.47
N PRO A 598 -17.96 -8.49 26.10
CA PRO A 598 -18.22 -8.84 27.51
C PRO A 598 -17.65 -7.80 28.49
N GLU A 599 -18.29 -7.62 29.65
CA GLU A 599 -17.84 -6.65 30.67
C GLU A 599 -16.47 -6.96 31.29
N ASP A 600 -16.07 -8.23 31.30
CA ASP A 600 -14.79 -8.71 31.86
C ASP A 600 -13.62 -8.66 30.87
N ALA A 601 -13.88 -8.25 29.62
CA ALA A 601 -12.87 -8.11 28.60
C ALA A 601 -12.25 -6.70 28.59
N ARG A 602 -10.99 -6.62 28.13
CA ARG A 602 -10.22 -5.37 28.07
C ARG A 602 -9.97 -4.96 26.62
N LEU A 603 -10.22 -3.68 26.31
CA LEU A 603 -9.76 -3.06 25.07
C LEU A 603 -8.53 -2.20 25.32
N PHE A 604 -7.54 -2.31 24.43
CA PHE A 604 -6.36 -1.45 24.43
C PHE A 604 -5.72 -1.43 23.03
N SER A 605 -4.71 -0.59 22.80
CA SER A 605 -4.00 -0.56 21.52
C SER A 605 -2.53 -0.88 21.71
N PRO A 606 -2.06 -2.10 21.36
CA PRO A 606 -0.64 -2.47 21.48
C PRO A 606 0.28 -1.72 20.50
N SER A 607 -0.27 -1.22 19.41
CA SER A 607 0.41 -0.47 18.35
C SER A 607 -0.69 0.23 17.52
N TRP A 608 -0.56 0.31 16.19
CA TRP A 608 -1.57 0.81 15.26
C TRP A 608 -2.88 -0.01 15.23
N GLN A 609 -2.91 -1.19 15.88
CA GLN A 609 -4.07 -2.06 16.00
C GLN A 609 -4.74 -1.88 17.36
N THR A 610 -6.02 -2.23 17.44
CA THR A 610 -6.77 -2.40 18.70
C THR A 610 -6.83 -3.88 19.07
N ALA A 611 -6.64 -4.16 20.36
CA ALA A 611 -6.66 -5.47 20.97
C ALA A 611 -7.92 -5.64 21.83
N PHE A 612 -8.66 -6.72 21.58
CA PHE A 612 -9.73 -7.23 22.42
C PHE A 612 -9.23 -8.42 23.23
N GLU A 613 -8.88 -8.19 24.50
CA GLU A 613 -8.29 -9.18 25.39
C GLU A 613 -9.33 -9.80 26.34
N GLN A 614 -9.24 -11.12 26.47
CA GLN A 614 -9.89 -11.91 27.51
C GLN A 614 -8.86 -12.82 28.19
N LYS A 615 -9.20 -13.34 29.37
CA LYS A 615 -8.34 -14.25 30.12
C LYS A 615 -9.07 -15.50 30.59
N ALA A 616 -8.34 -16.60 30.66
CA ALA A 616 -8.77 -17.83 31.29
C ALA A 616 -7.89 -18.11 32.51
N GLU A 617 -8.50 -18.24 33.68
CA GLU A 617 -7.78 -18.51 34.93
C GLU A 617 -7.06 -19.87 34.89
N ASN A 618 -7.71 -20.90 34.33
CA ASN A 618 -7.14 -22.25 34.29
C ASN A 618 -7.81 -23.13 33.22
N ILE A 619 -7.00 -23.74 32.33
CA ILE A 619 -7.43 -24.73 31.33
C ILE A 619 -6.76 -26.07 31.65
N GLN A 620 -7.56 -27.07 32.02
CA GLN A 620 -7.06 -28.40 32.41
C GLN A 620 -6.49 -29.18 31.21
N PRO A 621 -5.57 -30.16 31.43
CA PRO A 621 -5.11 -31.07 30.38
C PRO A 621 -6.29 -31.73 29.65
N GLY A 622 -6.31 -31.64 28.32
CA GLY A 622 -7.42 -32.12 27.47
C GLY A 622 -8.71 -31.31 27.56
N GLY A 623 -8.74 -30.24 28.35
CA GLY A 623 -9.88 -29.33 28.48
C GLY A 623 -9.87 -28.23 27.42
N SER A 624 -11.01 -27.54 27.29
CA SER A 624 -11.15 -26.36 26.43
C SER A 624 -11.76 -25.18 27.17
N GLN A 625 -11.47 -23.98 26.67
CA GLN A 625 -12.07 -22.72 27.11
C GLN A 625 -12.65 -22.00 25.90
N HIS A 626 -13.94 -21.69 25.95
CA HIS A 626 -14.61 -20.83 24.97
C HIS A 626 -14.66 -19.39 25.50
N PHE A 627 -14.23 -18.44 24.67
CA PHE A 627 -14.26 -17.02 24.98
C PHE A 627 -15.51 -16.38 24.36
N ALA A 628 -16.11 -15.43 25.08
CA ALA A 628 -17.31 -14.76 24.61
C ALA A 628 -16.97 -13.85 23.41
N PRO A 629 -17.91 -13.66 22.46
CA PRO A 629 -17.57 -13.03 21.19
C PRO A 629 -17.40 -11.52 21.29
N LEU A 630 -16.56 -10.97 20.40
CA LEU A 630 -16.67 -9.59 19.95
C LEU A 630 -17.74 -9.54 18.86
N THR A 631 -18.78 -8.75 19.05
CA THR A 631 -19.86 -8.55 18.07
C THR A 631 -19.70 -7.20 17.38
N ILE A 632 -19.79 -7.21 16.06
CA ILE A 632 -19.64 -6.05 15.19
C ILE A 632 -20.84 -6.00 14.25
N ASP A 633 -21.75 -5.06 14.44
CA ASP A 633 -22.82 -4.81 13.48
C ASP A 633 -22.31 -3.87 12.37
N ILE A 634 -22.36 -4.31 11.11
CA ILE A 634 -21.89 -3.54 9.95
C ILE A 634 -23.10 -3.04 9.17
N ASN A 635 -23.26 -1.71 9.06
CA ASN A 635 -24.38 -1.08 8.35
C ASN A 635 -25.79 -1.43 8.88
N VAL A 636 -25.86 -1.91 10.12
CA VAL A 636 -27.13 -2.28 10.77
C VAL A 636 -27.84 -1.06 11.34
N TYR A 637 -27.10 -0.09 11.90
CA TYR A 637 -27.64 1.11 12.54
C TYR A 637 -27.13 2.39 11.88
N SER A 638 -28.04 3.22 11.41
CA SER A 638 -27.72 4.44 10.66
C SER A 638 -27.17 5.62 11.48
N ASN A 639 -27.17 5.54 12.82
CA ASN A 639 -26.51 6.49 13.71
C ASN A 639 -26.41 5.90 15.12
N TRP A 640 -25.53 6.47 15.96
CA TRP A 640 -25.33 6.00 17.34
C TRP A 640 -26.61 6.05 18.18
N ARG A 641 -27.52 7.00 17.90
CA ARG A 641 -28.81 7.06 18.60
C ARG A 641 -29.70 5.92 18.15
N ALA A 642 -29.67 5.48 16.88
CA ALA A 642 -30.40 4.31 16.38
C ALA A 642 -29.84 3.00 16.97
N PHE A 643 -28.53 2.91 17.15
CA PHE A 643 -27.88 1.82 17.88
C PHE A 643 -28.29 1.82 19.36
N GLN A 644 -28.20 2.97 20.03
CA GLN A 644 -28.72 3.17 21.38
C GLN A 644 -30.25 2.90 21.45
N LYS A 645 -30.96 3.22 20.37
CA LYS A 645 -32.40 2.99 20.10
C LYS A 645 -32.68 1.68 19.34
N LYS A 646 -31.82 0.66 19.44
CA LYS A 646 -32.31 -0.74 19.49
C LYS A 646 -33.25 -0.94 20.72
N ILE A 647 -33.53 0.17 21.43
CA ILE A 647 -34.54 0.55 22.42
C ILE A 647 -35.68 1.50 21.84
N GLU A 648 -35.85 1.64 20.50
CA GLU A 648 -36.93 2.27 19.63
C GLU A 648 -36.71 3.61 18.83
N PRO A 649 -37.21 3.75 17.57
CA PRO A 649 -36.56 4.51 16.45
C PRO A 649 -37.27 5.81 15.93
N GLN A 650 -36.57 6.65 15.10
CA GLN A 650 -37.06 7.50 13.96
C GLN A 650 -35.91 8.20 13.14
N PRO A 651 -36.06 8.51 11.81
CA PRO A 651 -35.02 9.16 10.94
C PRO A 651 -35.34 10.58 10.39
N ILE A 652 -34.34 11.29 9.82
CA ILE A 652 -34.44 12.61 9.12
C ILE A 652 -33.64 12.59 7.78
N ARG A 653 -34.06 13.36 6.74
CA ARG A 653 -33.33 13.64 5.46
C ARG A 653 -33.55 15.10 4.97
N GLU A 654 -32.58 15.71 4.27
CA GLU A 654 -32.52 17.12 3.76
C GLU A 654 -33.29 17.37 2.41
N ARG A 655 -33.67 18.63 2.06
CA ARG A 655 -34.76 18.95 1.09
C ARG A 655 -34.63 20.14 0.07
N MET A 656 -33.50 20.85 -0.12
CA MET A 656 -33.38 22.03 -1.07
C MET A 656 -32.00 22.22 -1.75
N THR A 657 -31.93 22.80 -2.97
CA THR A 657 -30.68 23.06 -3.75
C THR A 657 -30.63 24.43 -4.48
N ILE A 658 -29.42 24.89 -4.82
CA ILE A 658 -29.13 26.05 -5.71
C ILE A 658 -28.14 25.61 -6.80
N ASP A 659 -28.43 25.94 -8.06
CA ASP A 659 -27.62 25.55 -9.22
C ASP A 659 -27.57 26.67 -10.29
N PHE A 660 -26.66 26.56 -11.27
CA PHE A 660 -26.66 27.43 -12.45
C PHE A 660 -27.61 26.85 -13.52
N SER A 661 -28.52 27.65 -14.08
CA SER A 661 -29.50 27.16 -15.08
C SER A 661 -28.84 26.59 -16.33
N GLN A 662 -27.66 27.12 -16.69
CA GLN A 662 -26.82 26.64 -17.79
C GLN A 662 -25.97 25.40 -17.43
N GLY A 663 -26.04 24.92 -16.18
CA GLY A 663 -25.31 23.75 -15.68
C GLY A 663 -23.86 24.00 -15.25
N HIS A 664 -23.31 25.21 -15.45
CA HIS A 664 -21.93 25.57 -15.08
C HIS A 664 -21.78 26.98 -14.51
N GLY A 665 -20.75 27.16 -13.69
CA GLY A 665 -20.38 28.42 -13.05
C GLY A 665 -19.24 29.20 -13.69
N PHE A 666 -18.78 28.83 -14.90
CA PHE A 666 -17.88 29.68 -15.68
C PHE A 666 -18.63 30.94 -16.15
N CYS A 667 -18.10 32.12 -15.83
CA CYS A 667 -18.78 33.39 -16.08
C CYS A 667 -17.87 34.38 -16.83
N ASP A 668 -18.37 34.92 -17.94
CA ASP A 668 -17.81 36.14 -18.52
C ASP A 668 -18.27 37.33 -17.67
N PRO A 669 -17.36 38.13 -17.07
CA PRO A 669 -17.72 39.29 -16.24
C PRO A 669 -18.61 40.31 -16.96
N LYS A 670 -18.71 40.24 -18.30
CA LYS A 670 -19.51 41.11 -19.16
C LYS A 670 -20.90 40.54 -19.47
N GLN A 671 -21.23 39.30 -19.07
CA GLN A 671 -22.51 38.66 -19.32
C GLN A 671 -23.29 38.32 -18.03
N PRO A 672 -24.63 38.38 -18.05
CA PRO A 672 -25.45 37.92 -16.93
C PRO A 672 -25.44 36.39 -16.81
N VAL A 673 -25.62 35.91 -15.58
CA VAL A 673 -25.67 34.49 -15.22
C VAL A 673 -27.09 34.15 -14.76
N GLN A 674 -27.56 32.95 -15.10
CA GLN A 674 -28.86 32.44 -14.66
C GLN A 674 -28.67 31.39 -13.55
N LEU A 675 -29.41 31.56 -12.46
CA LEU A 675 -29.43 30.69 -11.28
C LEU A 675 -30.80 30.05 -11.15
N GLU A 676 -30.84 28.77 -10.80
CA GLU A 676 -32.06 28.05 -10.47
C GLU A 676 -32.02 27.65 -8.99
N ILE A 677 -33.08 27.96 -8.25
CA ILE A 677 -33.25 27.51 -6.87
C ILE A 677 -34.45 26.57 -6.84
N SER A 678 -34.24 25.35 -6.33
CA SER A 678 -35.24 24.28 -6.36
C SER A 678 -35.57 23.74 -4.96
N GLN A 679 -36.84 23.40 -4.74
CA GLN A 679 -37.35 22.85 -3.50
C GLN A 679 -38.18 21.58 -3.77
N LEU A 680 -37.92 20.52 -2.98
CA LEU A 680 -38.69 19.27 -2.99
C LEU A 680 -39.66 19.14 -1.78
N SER A 681 -39.79 20.20 -0.99
CA SER A 681 -40.73 20.30 0.14
C SER A 681 -42.07 20.88 -0.31
N LYS A 682 -43.18 20.49 0.34
CA LYS A 682 -44.51 21.09 0.08
C LYS A 682 -44.77 22.41 0.83
N GLN A 683 -43.75 22.96 1.49
CA GLN A 683 -43.85 24.16 2.34
C GLN A 683 -43.71 25.45 1.54
N VAL A 684 -44.06 26.59 2.17
CA VAL A 684 -43.81 27.93 1.64
C VAL A 684 -42.46 28.40 2.16
N THR A 685 -41.63 28.94 1.27
CA THR A 685 -40.25 29.29 1.58
C THR A 685 -39.92 30.66 1.01
N VAL A 686 -39.36 31.54 1.83
CA VAL A 686 -38.95 32.90 1.43
C VAL A 686 -37.48 33.09 1.73
N GLY A 687 -36.75 33.75 0.83
CA GLY A 687 -35.31 33.96 0.99
C GLY A 687 -34.80 35.25 0.34
N SER A 688 -33.58 35.63 0.68
CA SER A 688 -32.88 36.79 0.10
C SER A 688 -31.57 36.34 -0.54
N LEU A 689 -31.29 36.85 -1.75
CA LEU A 689 -30.06 36.55 -2.49
C LEU A 689 -28.95 37.56 -2.17
N TYR A 690 -27.73 37.04 -2.03
CA TYR A 690 -26.51 37.78 -1.71
C TYR A 690 -25.39 37.43 -2.70
N ILE A 691 -24.60 38.45 -3.08
CA ILE A 691 -23.32 38.28 -3.80
C ILE A 691 -22.21 38.82 -2.91
N GLN A 692 -21.18 38.00 -2.64
CA GLN A 692 -20.09 38.35 -1.73
C GLN A 692 -20.59 38.95 -0.39
N GLY A 693 -21.69 38.40 0.14
CA GLY A 693 -22.32 38.87 1.38
C GLY A 693 -23.13 40.18 1.27
N SER A 694 -23.26 40.78 0.08
CA SER A 694 -24.07 41.99 -0.14
C SER A 694 -25.46 41.64 -0.72
N PRO A 695 -26.56 42.18 -0.16
CA PRO A 695 -27.92 41.88 -0.63
C PRO A 695 -28.20 42.52 -1.99
N ILE A 696 -28.90 41.79 -2.87
CA ILE A 696 -29.13 42.21 -4.26
C ILE A 696 -30.56 42.75 -4.48
N GLY A 697 -31.39 42.78 -3.43
CA GLY A 697 -32.75 43.33 -3.48
C GLY A 697 -33.78 42.46 -4.21
N GLN A 698 -33.42 41.23 -4.60
CA GLN A 698 -34.34 40.23 -5.15
C GLN A 698 -34.77 39.24 -4.06
N SER A 699 -36.08 39.00 -3.95
CA SER A 699 -36.68 38.06 -3.00
C SER A 699 -37.06 36.74 -3.68
N LEU A 700 -36.71 35.62 -3.06
CA LEU A 700 -37.14 34.27 -3.44
C LEU A 700 -38.48 33.96 -2.76
N SER A 701 -39.44 33.39 -3.49
CA SER A 701 -40.70 32.88 -2.91
C SER A 701 -41.15 31.61 -3.63
N LEU A 702 -40.92 30.45 -3.01
CA LEU A 702 -41.31 29.14 -3.52
C LEU A 702 -42.49 28.57 -2.71
N THR A 703 -43.48 28.00 -3.40
CA THR A 703 -44.64 27.33 -2.79
C THR A 703 -44.78 25.93 -3.36
N GLY A 704 -44.64 24.91 -2.51
CA GLY A 704 -44.73 23.52 -2.94
C GLY A 704 -43.41 22.99 -3.54
N GLU A 705 -43.50 21.85 -4.24
CA GLU A 705 -42.41 21.36 -5.09
C GLU A 705 -42.31 22.29 -6.31
N ALA A 706 -41.30 23.16 -6.32
CA ALA A 706 -41.17 24.22 -7.32
C ALA A 706 -39.71 24.64 -7.50
N SER A 707 -39.38 25.18 -8.67
CA SER A 707 -38.12 25.89 -8.94
C SER A 707 -38.39 27.32 -9.41
N GLN A 708 -37.44 28.22 -9.15
CA GLN A 708 -37.46 29.62 -9.60
C GLN A 708 -36.12 29.97 -10.24
N GLU A 709 -36.17 30.50 -11.46
CA GLU A 709 -34.99 31.06 -12.15
C GLU A 709 -34.79 32.53 -11.80
N ILE A 710 -33.52 32.91 -11.63
CA ILE A 710 -33.08 34.25 -11.28
C ILE A 710 -31.93 34.64 -12.21
N THR A 711 -32.06 35.77 -12.89
CA THR A 711 -30.98 36.33 -13.73
C THR A 711 -30.23 37.41 -12.96
N GLN A 712 -28.90 37.28 -12.90
CA GLN A 712 -28.04 38.18 -12.15
C GLN A 712 -26.68 38.40 -12.84
N SER A 713 -26.22 39.64 -12.91
CA SER A 713 -24.87 39.96 -13.43
C SER A 713 -23.81 39.76 -12.35
N ILE A 714 -22.81 38.93 -12.64
CA ILE A 714 -21.62 38.71 -11.81
C ILE A 714 -20.44 39.44 -12.46
N SER A 715 -20.30 40.74 -12.19
CA SER A 715 -19.22 41.56 -12.76
C SER A 715 -17.97 41.52 -11.87
N SER A 716 -17.24 40.40 -11.90
CA SER A 716 -16.02 40.20 -11.13
C SER A 716 -14.98 39.44 -11.94
N THR A 717 -13.72 39.88 -11.88
CA THR A 717 -12.56 39.15 -12.45
C THR A 717 -11.97 38.14 -11.46
N LYS A 718 -12.68 37.86 -10.36
CA LYS A 718 -12.28 36.98 -9.26
C LYS A 718 -13.39 35.95 -9.00
N VAL A 719 -13.02 34.82 -8.39
CA VAL A 719 -14.01 33.82 -7.97
C VAL A 719 -15.03 34.50 -7.05
N THR A 720 -16.32 34.29 -7.32
CA THR A 720 -17.40 35.03 -6.69
C THR A 720 -18.38 34.08 -6.02
N THR A 721 -18.57 34.25 -4.71
CA THR A 721 -19.58 33.53 -3.94
C THR A 721 -20.96 34.16 -4.14
N VAL A 722 -21.91 33.33 -4.55
CA VAL A 722 -23.34 33.65 -4.55
C VAL A 722 -24.00 32.81 -3.46
N SER A 723 -24.76 33.44 -2.57
CA SER A 723 -25.43 32.74 -1.47
C SER A 723 -26.86 33.23 -1.31
N THR A 724 -27.73 32.38 -0.77
CA THR A 724 -29.11 32.73 -0.43
C THR A 724 -29.44 32.20 0.95
N ASP A 725 -30.04 33.05 1.79
CA ASP A 725 -30.58 32.63 3.08
C ASP A 725 -32.04 32.23 2.86
N VAL A 726 -32.32 30.95 3.07
CA VAL A 726 -33.64 30.39 2.87
C VAL A 726 -34.33 30.20 4.22
N HIS A 727 -35.39 30.96 4.49
CA HIS A 727 -36.14 30.89 5.74
C HIS A 727 -37.23 29.82 5.65
N LEU A 728 -37.09 28.77 6.44
CA LEU A 728 -38.11 27.74 6.68
C LEU A 728 -38.79 27.97 8.04
N ASP A 729 -39.95 27.35 8.26
CA ASP A 729 -40.73 27.49 9.50
C ASP A 729 -39.94 27.11 10.78
N THR A 730 -38.93 26.23 10.66
CA THR A 730 -38.20 25.67 11.81
C THR A 730 -36.72 26.09 11.89
N HIS A 731 -36.13 26.58 10.81
CA HIS A 731 -34.71 26.98 10.75
C HIS A 731 -34.41 27.80 9.48
N VAL A 732 -33.23 28.43 9.43
CA VAL A 732 -32.71 29.08 8.23
C VAL A 732 -31.64 28.18 7.61
N GLN A 733 -31.71 27.94 6.30
CA GLN A 733 -30.72 27.16 5.56
C GLN A 733 -29.97 28.09 4.58
N PRO A 734 -28.65 28.31 4.76
CA PRO A 734 -27.84 29.01 3.77
C PRO A 734 -27.48 28.07 2.62
N LEU A 735 -27.77 28.47 1.39
CA LEU A 735 -27.30 27.82 0.17
C LEU A 735 -26.18 28.66 -0.46
N THR A 736 -25.17 28.02 -1.04
CA THR A 736 -23.97 28.70 -1.57
C THR A 736 -23.49 28.04 -2.84
N ILE A 737 -23.13 28.85 -3.84
CA ILE A 737 -22.51 28.42 -5.10
C ILE A 737 -21.36 29.36 -5.50
N GLN A 738 -20.33 28.84 -6.16
CA GLN A 738 -19.12 29.58 -6.55
C GLN A 738 -19.07 29.78 -8.07
N ALA A 739 -18.91 31.02 -8.51
CA ALA A 739 -18.73 31.40 -9.92
C ALA A 739 -17.25 31.66 -10.22
N ILE A 740 -16.73 31.08 -11.31
CA ILE A 740 -15.34 31.20 -11.75
C ILE A 740 -15.27 32.14 -12.97
N PRO A 741 -14.49 33.22 -12.93
CA PRO A 741 -14.37 34.15 -14.05
C PRO A 741 -13.54 33.56 -15.19
N THR A 742 -13.89 33.91 -16.42
CA THR A 742 -13.12 33.62 -17.63
C THR A 742 -13.39 34.71 -18.67
N GLU A 743 -12.42 35.01 -19.54
CA GLU A 743 -12.60 35.97 -20.64
C GLU A 743 -12.06 35.38 -21.94
N LYS A 744 -12.56 35.86 -23.09
CA LYS A 744 -11.94 35.55 -24.38
C LYS A 744 -10.60 36.26 -24.50
N ASP A 745 -9.50 35.52 -24.36
CA ASP A 745 -8.13 35.98 -24.56
C ASP A 745 -7.23 34.81 -24.99
N ASP A 746 -6.02 35.08 -25.45
CA ASP A 746 -5.04 34.07 -25.82
C ASP A 746 -4.20 33.62 -24.61
N ILE A 747 -3.87 32.33 -24.57
CA ILE A 747 -2.96 31.75 -23.57
C ILE A 747 -1.55 31.70 -24.15
N LYS A 748 -0.57 32.28 -23.44
CA LYS A 748 0.83 32.30 -23.84
C LYS A 748 1.47 30.93 -23.57
N LYS A 749 2.19 30.39 -24.58
CA LYS A 749 2.84 29.07 -24.57
C LYS A 749 4.29 29.23 -25.03
N GLU A 750 5.25 28.80 -24.22
CA GLU A 750 6.69 28.95 -24.53
C GLU A 750 7.47 27.65 -24.27
N ILE A 751 8.49 27.39 -25.09
CA ILE A 751 9.44 26.30 -24.91
C ILE A 751 10.82 26.90 -24.75
N ASP A 752 11.43 26.69 -23.60
CA ASP A 752 12.75 27.21 -23.25
C ASP A 752 13.72 26.08 -22.88
N GLN A 753 15.02 26.40 -22.87
CA GLN A 753 16.06 25.56 -22.30
C GLN A 753 16.48 26.17 -20.96
N GLU A 754 16.08 25.57 -19.85
CA GLU A 754 16.41 26.03 -18.50
C GLU A 754 17.21 24.94 -17.77
N GLN A 755 18.38 25.28 -17.26
CA GLN A 755 19.22 24.39 -16.44
C GLN A 755 19.48 22.99 -17.07
N GLY A 756 19.56 22.93 -18.40
CA GLY A 756 19.80 21.67 -19.14
C GLY A 756 18.54 20.88 -19.53
N HIS A 757 17.35 21.39 -19.24
CA HIS A 757 16.08 20.76 -19.57
C HIS A 757 15.27 21.57 -20.58
N LYS A 758 14.59 20.88 -21.50
CA LYS A 758 13.48 21.44 -22.30
C LYS A 758 12.30 21.68 -21.36
N VAL A 759 11.96 22.95 -21.14
CA VAL A 759 10.86 23.39 -20.27
C VAL A 759 9.73 23.93 -21.13
N LEU A 760 8.52 23.40 -20.93
CA LEU A 760 7.30 23.96 -21.51
C LEU A 760 6.60 24.80 -20.46
N SER A 761 6.18 26.01 -20.81
CA SER A 761 5.44 26.91 -19.92
C SER A 761 4.14 27.40 -20.54
N VAL A 762 3.13 27.56 -19.69
CA VAL A 762 1.80 28.08 -20.04
C VAL A 762 1.48 29.23 -19.11
N ASN A 763 0.97 30.34 -19.64
CA ASN A 763 0.51 31.50 -18.87
C ASN A 763 -0.80 32.03 -19.45
N ASN A 764 -1.86 31.99 -18.65
CA ASN A 764 -3.21 32.42 -19.06
C ASN A 764 -3.56 33.86 -18.63
N GLY A 765 -2.59 34.59 -18.06
CA GLY A 765 -2.74 35.94 -17.52
C GLY A 765 -3.08 36.01 -16.02
N VAL A 766 -3.43 34.90 -15.37
CA VAL A 766 -3.72 34.81 -13.93
C VAL A 766 -2.77 33.83 -13.24
N ILE A 767 -2.63 32.64 -13.82
CA ILE A 767 -1.71 31.59 -13.39
C ILE A 767 -0.72 31.26 -14.50
N SER A 768 0.46 30.77 -14.11
CA SER A 768 1.43 30.18 -15.01
C SER A 768 1.99 28.88 -14.46
N PHE A 769 2.20 27.88 -15.31
CA PHE A 769 2.71 26.59 -14.87
C PHE A 769 3.73 26.02 -15.86
N LYS A 770 4.64 25.18 -15.35
CA LYS A 770 5.76 24.62 -16.12
C LYS A 770 5.90 23.11 -15.97
N ALA A 771 6.30 22.43 -17.05
CA ALA A 771 6.68 21.03 -17.06
C ALA A 771 8.06 20.82 -17.70
N ALA A 772 8.82 19.86 -17.16
CA ALA A 772 10.12 19.43 -17.68
C ALA A 772 10.21 17.90 -17.58
N PRO A 773 9.72 17.15 -18.58
CA PRO A 773 9.61 15.68 -18.51
C PRO A 773 10.95 14.96 -18.28
N SER A 774 12.06 15.53 -18.78
CA SER A 774 13.42 15.00 -18.55
C SER A 774 13.95 15.22 -17.13
N TYR A 775 13.30 16.09 -16.36
CA TYR A 775 13.57 16.30 -14.93
C TYR A 775 12.68 15.38 -14.08
N PHE A 776 11.37 15.43 -14.31
CA PHE A 776 10.37 14.64 -13.59
C PHE A 776 9.04 14.66 -14.38
N PRO A 777 8.27 13.56 -14.47
CA PRO A 777 7.01 13.48 -15.22
C PRO A 777 5.84 14.20 -14.51
N SER A 778 5.98 15.50 -14.33
CA SER A 778 5.06 16.37 -13.58
C SER A 778 4.97 17.77 -14.17
N VAL A 779 3.92 18.50 -13.79
CA VAL A 779 3.98 19.95 -13.69
C VAL A 779 4.67 20.28 -12.36
N TYR A 780 5.89 20.81 -12.43
CA TYR A 780 6.70 21.06 -11.22
C TYR A 780 6.47 22.45 -10.63
N SER A 781 5.90 23.39 -11.39
CA SER A 781 5.67 24.78 -10.98
C SER A 781 4.25 25.23 -11.31
N LEU A 782 3.59 25.92 -10.37
CA LEU A 782 2.31 26.63 -10.51
C LEU A 782 2.42 27.97 -9.79
N GLN A 783 2.54 29.04 -10.57
CA GLN A 783 2.83 30.39 -10.07
C GLN A 783 1.66 31.33 -10.30
N THR A 784 1.49 32.23 -9.33
CA THR A 784 0.69 33.44 -9.45
C THR A 784 1.65 34.64 -9.45
N GLN A 785 1.12 35.86 -9.54
CA GLN A 785 1.95 37.06 -9.31
C GLN A 785 2.51 37.14 -7.88
N LYS A 786 1.92 36.41 -6.93
CA LYS A 786 2.26 36.52 -5.50
C LYS A 786 3.17 35.39 -5.02
N LYS A 787 3.02 34.17 -5.53
CA LYS A 787 3.65 32.97 -4.95
C LYS A 787 3.78 31.81 -5.94
N GLU A 788 4.78 30.95 -5.71
CA GLU A 788 4.87 29.57 -6.23
C GLU A 788 4.09 28.63 -5.30
N TRP A 789 3.09 27.92 -5.83
CA TRP A 789 2.24 27.02 -5.06
C TRP A 789 2.82 25.61 -4.91
N LEU A 790 3.70 25.17 -5.82
CA LEU A 790 4.25 23.82 -5.80
C LEU A 790 5.65 23.78 -5.19
N ALA A 791 5.84 22.86 -4.25
CA ALA A 791 7.17 22.51 -3.78
C ALA A 791 7.83 21.57 -4.77
N HIS A 792 9.05 21.88 -5.22
CA HIS A 792 9.81 21.07 -6.17
C HIS A 792 11.33 21.09 -5.91
N ALA A 793 12.05 20.17 -6.57
CA ALA A 793 13.52 20.05 -6.52
C ALA A 793 14.23 20.45 -7.83
N PHE A 794 13.50 21.05 -8.78
CA PHE A 794 14.06 21.45 -10.09
C PHE A 794 15.38 22.22 -9.91
N PRO A 795 16.47 21.84 -10.61
CA PRO A 795 16.51 20.95 -11.78
C PRO A 795 16.88 19.48 -11.51
N THR A 796 17.03 19.01 -10.27
CA THR A 796 17.47 17.63 -10.02
C THR A 796 16.71 16.98 -8.86
N PRO A 797 16.00 15.85 -9.09
CA PRO A 797 15.34 15.13 -8.02
C PRO A 797 16.33 14.64 -6.97
N GLY A 798 15.95 14.64 -5.69
CA GLY A 798 16.81 14.23 -4.60
C GLY A 798 16.02 13.80 -3.36
N PRO A 799 16.67 13.42 -2.26
CA PRO A 799 15.96 13.00 -1.05
C PRO A 799 15.25 14.18 -0.38
N LYS A 800 14.00 13.97 0.06
CA LYS A 800 13.25 14.90 0.93
C LYS A 800 12.23 14.16 1.77
N SER A 801 12.27 14.32 3.10
CA SER A 801 11.44 13.59 4.07
C SER A 801 11.43 12.07 3.82
N TRP A 802 10.29 11.51 3.42
CA TRP A 802 10.12 10.07 3.18
C TRP A 802 10.53 9.64 1.77
N TRP A 803 10.61 10.60 0.83
CA TRP A 803 10.76 10.34 -0.60
C TRP A 803 12.21 10.47 -1.04
N ASN A 804 12.63 9.52 -1.88
CA ASN A 804 13.89 9.58 -2.60
C ASN A 804 13.75 8.65 -3.82
N PRO A 805 13.94 9.13 -5.05
CA PRO A 805 14.11 10.54 -5.42
C PRO A 805 12.80 11.31 -5.28
N TRP A 806 12.87 12.59 -4.92
CA TRP A 806 11.74 13.50 -4.82
C TRP A 806 11.90 14.63 -5.84
N GLY A 807 10.97 14.70 -6.81
CA GLY A 807 10.86 15.82 -7.76
C GLY A 807 9.82 16.88 -7.36
N GLY A 808 8.87 16.54 -6.48
CA GLY A 808 7.80 17.43 -6.08
C GLY A 808 6.74 17.66 -7.17
N GLY A 809 6.12 18.84 -7.18
CA GLY A 809 5.14 19.22 -8.18
C GLY A 809 3.79 18.51 -8.06
N LEU A 810 3.06 18.49 -9.18
CA LEU A 810 1.77 17.85 -9.37
C LEU A 810 1.90 16.74 -10.42
N HIS A 811 1.62 15.50 -10.02
CA HIS A 811 1.67 14.33 -10.92
C HIS A 811 0.72 13.21 -10.49
N THR A 812 0.46 12.31 -11.43
CA THR A 812 -0.26 11.05 -11.25
C THR A 812 0.65 9.88 -11.62
N MET A 813 0.55 8.77 -10.90
CA MET A 813 1.21 7.50 -11.24
C MET A 813 0.37 6.31 -10.77
N PRO A 814 0.61 5.08 -11.27
CA PRO A 814 0.07 3.88 -10.63
C PRO A 814 0.41 3.84 -9.13
N ALA A 815 -0.57 3.48 -8.29
CA ALA A 815 -0.43 3.58 -6.84
C ALA A 815 0.58 2.58 -6.24
N ASP A 816 0.90 1.52 -6.97
CA ASP A 816 1.82 0.45 -6.61
C ASP A 816 3.23 0.61 -7.22
N LEU A 817 3.52 1.76 -7.83
CA LEU A 817 4.82 2.07 -8.44
C LEU A 817 5.64 2.98 -7.51
N ASN A 818 6.94 2.71 -7.35
CA ASN A 818 7.83 3.62 -6.64
C ASN A 818 8.37 4.76 -7.55
N LEU A 819 8.91 5.83 -6.94
CA LEU A 819 9.41 6.99 -7.70
C LEU A 819 10.70 6.72 -8.50
N TYR A 820 11.52 5.73 -8.13
CA TYR A 820 12.67 5.32 -8.95
C TYR A 820 12.20 4.67 -10.26
N SER A 821 11.24 3.75 -10.16
CA SER A 821 10.65 3.05 -11.30
C SER A 821 9.95 4.02 -12.25
N LEU A 822 9.25 5.04 -11.72
CA LEU A 822 8.65 6.11 -12.51
C LEU A 822 9.70 6.93 -13.27
N LEU A 823 10.80 7.33 -12.61
CA LEU A 823 11.88 8.11 -13.25
C LEU A 823 12.68 7.33 -14.29
N ASN A 824 12.68 6.00 -14.22
CA ASN A 824 13.33 5.15 -15.21
C ASN A 824 12.49 4.99 -16.51
N GLN A 825 11.27 5.53 -16.54
CA GLN A 825 10.42 5.53 -17.74
C GLN A 825 10.73 6.72 -18.66
N SER A 826 10.29 6.62 -19.92
CA SER A 826 10.43 7.70 -20.89
C SER A 826 9.24 8.65 -20.82
N SER A 827 9.50 9.96 -20.72
CA SER A 827 8.45 10.98 -20.70
C SER A 827 8.73 12.13 -21.64
N ASP A 828 7.67 12.68 -22.26
CA ASP A 828 7.71 13.91 -23.07
C ASP A 828 6.49 14.78 -22.76
N ALA A 829 6.49 16.02 -23.25
CA ALA A 829 5.39 16.94 -23.09
C ALA A 829 5.09 17.75 -24.35
N ALA A 830 3.81 18.03 -24.53
CA ALA A 830 3.28 18.81 -25.64
C ALA A 830 2.24 19.82 -25.15
N PHE A 831 2.02 20.89 -25.93
CA PHE A 831 0.85 21.75 -25.73
C PHE A 831 -0.40 21.07 -26.25
N VAL A 832 -1.51 21.23 -25.53
CA VAL A 832 -2.80 20.63 -25.89
C VAL A 832 -3.93 21.64 -25.81
N GLU A 833 -4.97 21.37 -26.58
CA GLU A 833 -6.25 22.07 -26.57
C GLU A 833 -7.38 21.05 -26.44
N VAL A 834 -8.30 21.28 -25.51
CA VAL A 834 -9.44 20.41 -25.22
C VAL A 834 -10.69 21.24 -25.00
N PHE A 835 -11.86 20.66 -25.27
CA PHE A 835 -13.15 21.34 -25.17
C PHE A 835 -13.97 20.74 -24.05
N ASP A 836 -14.66 21.57 -23.27
CA ASP A 836 -15.72 21.07 -22.40
C ASP A 836 -17.04 20.90 -23.14
N GLN A 837 -18.02 20.25 -22.52
CA GLN A 837 -19.34 20.05 -23.11
C GLN A 837 -20.14 21.34 -23.37
N TRP A 838 -19.70 22.47 -22.81
CA TRP A 838 -20.33 23.78 -22.98
C TRP A 838 -19.63 24.63 -24.05
N GLY A 839 -18.59 24.09 -24.69
CA GLY A 839 -17.89 24.73 -25.80
C GLY A 839 -16.78 25.69 -25.38
N HIS A 840 -16.35 25.71 -24.11
CA HIS A 840 -15.15 26.46 -23.73
C HIS A 840 -13.89 25.74 -24.23
N THR A 841 -12.93 26.53 -24.72
CA THR A 841 -11.62 26.05 -25.15
C THR A 841 -10.63 26.12 -23.99
N TRP A 842 -10.16 24.97 -23.54
CA TRP A 842 -9.15 24.82 -22.51
C TRP A 842 -7.79 24.55 -23.17
N GLN A 843 -6.75 25.26 -22.76
CA GLN A 843 -5.40 25.07 -23.30
C GLN A 843 -4.39 24.80 -22.19
N GLY A 844 -3.35 24.04 -22.49
CA GLY A 844 -2.32 23.75 -21.49
C GLY A 844 -1.25 22.77 -21.95
N LEU A 845 -0.84 21.89 -21.03
CA LEU A 845 0.22 20.89 -21.24
C LEU A 845 -0.35 19.47 -21.11
N ARG A 846 0.20 18.55 -21.90
CA ARG A 846 0.08 17.11 -21.69
C ARG A 846 1.46 16.53 -21.44
N VAL A 847 1.60 15.73 -20.39
CA VAL A 847 2.81 14.96 -20.09
C VAL A 847 2.50 13.49 -20.34
N ASP A 848 3.21 12.89 -21.29
CA ASP A 848 3.06 11.48 -21.66
C ASP A 848 4.20 10.69 -21.01
N THR A 849 3.89 9.58 -20.35
CA THR A 849 4.89 8.65 -19.79
C THR A 849 4.61 7.25 -20.30
N SER A 850 5.59 6.67 -21.01
CA SER A 850 5.49 5.35 -21.63
C SER A 850 6.31 4.32 -20.87
N PHE A 851 5.65 3.22 -20.52
CA PHE A 851 6.21 2.16 -19.70
C PHE A 851 6.74 1.04 -20.61
N ALA A 852 7.98 1.17 -21.06
CA ALA A 852 8.61 0.15 -21.92
C ALA A 852 9.34 -0.92 -21.11
N ASN A 853 9.88 -0.55 -19.94
CA ASN A 853 10.81 -1.37 -19.15
C ASN A 853 10.26 -1.63 -17.74
N HIS A 854 9.01 -2.10 -17.63
CA HIS A 854 8.40 -2.46 -16.36
C HIS A 854 7.57 -3.73 -16.49
N ASP A 855 7.79 -4.72 -15.63
CA ASP A 855 7.16 -6.04 -15.77
C ASP A 855 5.62 -5.98 -15.76
N LYS A 856 5.04 -5.22 -14.83
CA LYS A 856 3.58 -5.14 -14.65
C LYS A 856 2.87 -4.14 -15.56
N TRP A 857 3.57 -3.11 -16.03
CA TRP A 857 2.96 -1.94 -16.69
C TRP A 857 3.46 -1.77 -18.13
N LYS A 858 4.11 -2.81 -18.67
CA LYS A 858 4.66 -2.84 -20.02
C LYS A 858 3.61 -2.41 -21.03
N GLU A 859 3.97 -1.54 -21.97
CA GLU A 859 3.09 -0.99 -23.02
C GLU A 859 2.01 -0.02 -22.52
N MET A 860 1.87 0.20 -21.21
CA MET A 860 1.01 1.26 -20.70
C MET A 860 1.56 2.64 -21.10
N THR A 861 0.67 3.54 -21.49
CA THR A 861 0.97 4.98 -21.59
C THR A 861 0.04 5.76 -20.68
N LEU A 862 0.65 6.51 -19.75
CA LEU A 862 -0.07 7.44 -18.87
C LEU A 862 0.04 8.86 -19.46
N ARG A 863 -1.10 9.46 -19.81
CA ARG A 863 -1.18 10.82 -20.35
C ARG A 863 -1.81 11.74 -19.32
N GLN A 864 -1.05 12.68 -18.78
CA GLN A 864 -1.51 13.63 -17.78
C GLN A 864 -1.79 14.97 -18.43
N PHE A 865 -3.00 15.48 -18.30
CA PHE A 865 -3.46 16.74 -18.88
C PHE A 865 -3.53 17.81 -17.80
N PHE A 866 -2.99 18.99 -18.10
CA PHE A 866 -2.95 20.18 -17.24
C PHE A 866 -3.44 21.37 -18.05
N VAL A 867 -4.73 21.69 -17.96
CA VAL A 867 -5.39 22.65 -18.86
C VAL A 867 -6.07 23.76 -18.10
N THR A 868 -6.11 24.96 -18.68
CA THR A 868 -6.68 26.16 -18.06
C THR A 868 -7.54 26.94 -19.05
N LEU A 869 -8.39 27.82 -18.53
CA LEU A 869 -9.15 28.79 -19.29
C LEU A 869 -8.42 30.14 -19.35
N PRO A 870 -8.58 30.91 -20.44
CA PRO A 870 -8.01 32.25 -20.56
C PRO A 870 -8.52 33.20 -19.46
N LYS A 871 -7.61 33.98 -18.87
CA LYS A 871 -7.88 34.91 -17.76
C LYS A 871 -8.62 34.29 -16.58
N SER A 872 -8.45 33.00 -16.34
CA SER A 872 -9.15 32.28 -15.27
C SER A 872 -8.18 31.81 -14.18
N PRO A 873 -8.59 31.79 -12.90
CA PRO A 873 -7.76 31.27 -11.82
C PRO A 873 -7.72 29.74 -11.73
N VAL A 874 -8.35 29.02 -12.67
CA VAL A 874 -8.54 27.57 -12.58
C VAL A 874 -7.53 26.80 -13.44
N LEU A 875 -6.91 25.78 -12.84
CA LEU A 875 -6.21 24.71 -13.52
C LEU A 875 -7.03 23.43 -13.35
N ALA A 876 -7.38 22.76 -14.44
CA ALA A 876 -8.00 21.44 -14.43
C ALA A 876 -6.94 20.39 -14.77
N THR A 877 -6.97 19.28 -14.03
CA THR A 877 -6.13 18.12 -14.32
C THR A 877 -6.94 16.87 -14.43
N TYR A 878 -6.64 16.06 -15.43
CA TYR A 878 -7.14 14.70 -15.55
C TYR A 878 -6.07 13.87 -16.25
N TYR A 879 -6.25 12.57 -16.28
CA TYR A 879 -5.32 11.70 -16.98
C TYR A 879 -6.05 10.63 -17.76
N GLU A 880 -5.37 10.11 -18.77
CA GLU A 880 -5.80 8.99 -19.56
C GLU A 880 -4.81 7.86 -19.39
N VAL A 881 -5.35 6.65 -19.25
CA VAL A 881 -4.57 5.42 -19.22
C VAL A 881 -4.87 4.67 -20.49
N ASP A 882 -3.86 4.53 -21.32
CA ASP A 882 -3.84 3.69 -22.51
C ASP A 882 -3.15 2.39 -22.11
N TYR A 883 -3.90 1.30 -22.02
CA TYR A 883 -3.36 0.01 -21.65
C TYR A 883 -3.92 -1.08 -22.58
N PRO A 884 -3.45 -1.09 -23.84
CA PRO A 884 -4.04 -1.91 -24.89
C PRO A 884 -3.95 -3.39 -24.54
N ASP A 885 -4.99 -4.14 -24.92
CA ASP A 885 -5.09 -5.59 -24.73
C ASP A 885 -5.07 -6.08 -23.27
N GLN A 886 -5.14 -5.15 -22.29
CA GLN A 886 -5.13 -5.44 -20.85
C GLN A 886 -6.46 -5.13 -20.16
N LEU A 887 -6.66 -5.75 -18.99
CA LEU A 887 -7.77 -5.45 -18.09
C LEU A 887 -7.33 -4.43 -17.03
N LEU A 888 -8.14 -3.39 -16.80
CA LEU A 888 -7.84 -2.39 -15.76
C LEU A 888 -8.51 -2.64 -14.40
N LYS A 889 -9.28 -3.73 -14.25
CA LYS A 889 -10.03 -4.01 -13.02
C LYS A 889 -9.11 -4.10 -11.79
N GLY A 890 -9.38 -3.26 -10.78
CA GLY A 890 -8.68 -3.29 -9.49
C GLY A 890 -7.37 -2.51 -9.45
N HIS A 891 -6.96 -1.87 -10.55
CA HIS A 891 -5.82 -0.98 -10.58
C HIS A 891 -6.18 0.41 -10.04
N ARG A 892 -5.30 0.98 -9.21
CA ARG A 892 -5.44 2.33 -8.62
C ARG A 892 -4.36 3.26 -9.13
N PHE A 893 -4.72 4.52 -9.35
CA PHE A 893 -3.81 5.59 -9.76
C PHE A 893 -3.83 6.68 -8.70
N LYS A 894 -2.66 7.13 -8.28
CA LYS A 894 -2.43 8.12 -7.23
C LYS A 894 -2.03 9.45 -7.85
N THR A 895 -2.82 10.48 -7.64
CA THR A 895 -2.46 11.88 -7.91
C THR A 895 -1.89 12.49 -6.64
N THR A 896 -0.74 13.17 -6.73
CA THR A 896 -0.06 13.84 -5.62
C THR A 896 0.28 15.27 -6.00
N ILE A 897 -0.06 16.23 -5.12
CA ILE A 897 0.39 17.62 -5.21
C ILE A 897 1.28 17.94 -4.00
N PHE A 898 2.54 18.29 -4.26
CA PHE A 898 3.44 18.81 -3.24
C PHE A 898 3.36 20.32 -3.17
N LEU A 899 3.03 20.86 -1.99
CA LEU A 899 2.64 22.24 -1.80
C LEU A 899 3.76 23.03 -1.11
N ASP A 900 4.00 24.24 -1.62
CA ASP A 900 4.98 25.14 -1.01
C ASP A 900 4.45 25.72 0.31
N LYS A 901 5.26 25.57 1.36
CA LYS A 901 4.93 25.97 2.73
C LYS A 901 5.81 27.11 3.25
N GLU A 902 6.52 27.85 2.39
CA GLU A 902 7.45 28.90 2.85
C GLU A 902 6.76 30.01 3.68
N SER A 903 5.44 30.16 3.56
CA SER A 903 4.67 30.92 4.55
C SER A 903 4.42 30.07 5.79
N GLU A 904 5.04 30.46 6.92
CA GLU A 904 4.76 29.92 8.27
C GLU A 904 3.29 30.09 8.75
N GLN A 905 2.39 30.53 7.85
CA GLN A 905 0.96 30.76 8.07
C GLN A 905 0.07 30.13 6.97
N LEU A 906 0.54 29.10 6.26
CA LEU A 906 -0.31 28.34 5.35
C LEU A 906 -1.33 27.52 6.15
N GLN A 907 -2.59 27.93 6.09
CA GLN A 907 -3.72 27.29 6.76
C GLN A 907 -4.35 26.27 5.81
N MET A 908 -4.61 25.07 6.32
CA MET A 908 -5.12 23.93 5.55
C MET A 908 -6.47 23.51 6.12
N TYR A 909 -7.50 23.65 5.30
CA TYR A 909 -8.89 23.31 5.61
C TYR A 909 -9.24 22.03 4.85
N ALA A 910 -9.11 20.90 5.53
CA ALA A 910 -9.45 19.59 4.97
C ALA A 910 -10.97 19.38 4.87
N ARG A 911 -11.78 20.18 5.57
CA ARG A 911 -13.24 20.00 5.69
C ARG A 911 -14.03 21.14 5.06
N SER A 912 -15.33 20.91 4.90
CA SER A 912 -16.29 21.91 4.42
C SER A 912 -16.49 23.07 5.41
N SER A 913 -16.32 22.83 6.72
CA SER A 913 -16.33 23.88 7.76
C SER A 913 -15.14 24.82 7.61
N SER A 914 -15.36 26.11 7.82
CA SER A 914 -14.30 27.14 7.81
C SER A 914 -13.74 27.44 9.21
N GLU A 915 -14.22 26.75 10.25
CA GLU A 915 -13.86 27.04 11.65
C GLU A 915 -12.53 26.38 12.05
N GLU A 916 -12.27 25.17 11.55
CA GLU A 916 -11.08 24.39 11.88
C GLU A 916 -10.08 24.34 10.73
N HIS A 917 -8.81 24.52 11.04
CA HIS A 917 -7.71 24.36 10.10
C HIS A 917 -6.48 23.81 10.79
N LYS A 918 -5.63 23.14 10.01
CA LYS A 918 -4.26 22.81 10.39
C LYS A 918 -3.32 23.89 9.83
N ILE A 919 -2.14 24.04 10.42
CA ILE A 919 -1.10 24.95 9.92
C ILE A 919 0.05 24.12 9.37
N ALA A 920 0.37 24.30 8.08
CA ALA A 920 1.41 23.54 7.42
C ALA A 920 2.77 23.74 8.12
N GLY A 921 3.53 22.65 8.29
CA GLY A 921 4.90 22.69 8.79
C GLY A 921 5.11 22.99 10.28
N LYS A 922 4.05 23.23 11.07
CA LYS A 922 4.16 23.43 12.53
C LYS A 922 4.02 22.14 13.31
N THR A 923 2.90 21.45 13.12
CA THR A 923 2.61 20.16 13.75
C THR A 923 2.43 19.15 12.64
N PRO A 924 3.12 18.00 12.70
CA PRO A 924 2.90 16.93 11.73
C PRO A 924 1.49 16.38 11.87
N PHE A 925 0.88 16.08 10.74
CA PHE A 925 -0.41 15.42 10.70
C PHE A 925 -0.56 14.67 9.38
N GLU A 926 -1.38 13.64 9.43
CA GLU A 926 -1.89 12.93 8.27
C GLU A 926 -3.40 12.83 8.42
N LEU A 927 -4.13 13.27 7.39
CA LEU A 927 -5.57 13.09 7.29
C LEU A 927 -5.84 12.24 6.05
N ILE A 928 -6.73 11.26 6.15
CA ILE A 928 -7.04 10.32 5.06
C ILE A 928 -8.55 10.05 4.99
N GLY A 929 -9.03 9.64 3.82
CA GLY A 929 -10.42 9.25 3.63
C GLY A 929 -11.41 10.39 3.88
N GLU A 930 -12.46 10.15 4.66
CA GLU A 930 -13.52 11.15 4.88
C GLU A 930 -13.09 12.32 5.77
N GLN A 931 -11.92 12.22 6.43
CA GLN A 931 -11.29 13.37 7.09
C GLN A 931 -10.97 14.50 6.09
N VAL A 932 -10.84 14.16 4.81
CA VAL A 932 -10.54 15.06 3.71
C VAL A 932 -11.77 15.15 2.80
N SER A 933 -12.39 16.32 2.80
CA SER A 933 -13.49 16.65 1.90
C SER A 933 -13.01 16.66 0.46
N SER A 934 -13.93 16.36 -0.46
CA SER A 934 -13.74 16.60 -1.90
C SER A 934 -13.41 18.05 -2.25
N VAL A 935 -13.63 19.01 -1.33
CA VAL A 935 -13.15 20.39 -1.46
C VAL A 935 -12.17 20.72 -0.34
N VAL A 936 -10.87 20.69 -0.66
CA VAL A 936 -9.80 21.10 0.26
C VAL A 936 -9.40 22.53 -0.04
N ARG A 937 -9.21 23.35 1.00
CA ARG A 937 -8.82 24.76 0.83
C ARG A 937 -7.52 25.03 1.56
N MET A 938 -6.64 25.75 0.89
CA MET A 938 -5.40 26.26 1.48
C MET A 938 -5.48 27.78 1.47
N TRP A 939 -5.04 28.42 2.55
CA TRP A 939 -5.07 29.86 2.68
C TRP A 939 -3.75 30.36 3.25
N ASP A 940 -3.03 31.15 2.46
CA ASP A 940 -1.84 31.85 2.90
C ASP A 940 -2.23 33.20 3.48
N LYS A 941 -2.29 33.27 4.80
CA LYS A 941 -2.69 34.48 5.52
C LYS A 941 -1.74 35.65 5.30
N LYS A 942 -0.47 35.42 4.96
CA LYS A 942 0.52 36.49 4.79
C LYS A 942 0.30 37.25 3.48
N ILE A 943 0.04 36.53 2.39
CA ILE A 943 -0.14 37.12 1.04
C ILE A 943 -1.62 37.29 0.64
N GLN A 944 -2.54 36.80 1.48
CA GLN A 944 -3.99 36.83 1.24
C GLN A 944 -4.31 36.20 -0.13
N GLU A 945 -3.88 34.96 -0.30
CA GLU A 945 -4.12 34.13 -1.47
C GLU A 945 -4.37 32.69 -1.02
N GLY A 946 -5.26 31.99 -1.72
CA GLY A 946 -5.65 30.63 -1.43
C GLY A 946 -5.60 29.74 -2.65
N LEU A 947 -5.59 28.44 -2.40
CA LEU A 947 -5.72 27.40 -3.39
C LEU A 947 -6.85 26.47 -2.97
N VAL A 948 -7.85 26.32 -3.83
CA VAL A 948 -8.97 25.41 -3.62
C VAL A 948 -8.80 24.20 -4.53
N ILE A 949 -8.72 23.01 -3.95
CA ILE A 949 -8.66 21.73 -4.65
C ILE A 949 -10.05 21.13 -4.61
N VAL A 950 -10.63 20.86 -5.78
CA VAL A 950 -11.93 20.22 -5.96
C VAL A 950 -11.72 18.87 -6.64
N ASP A 951 -11.79 17.79 -5.86
CA ASP A 951 -11.82 16.42 -6.37
C ASP A 951 -13.25 16.05 -6.76
N THR A 952 -13.45 15.72 -8.03
CA THR A 952 -14.78 15.44 -8.56
C THR A 952 -15.19 13.99 -8.43
N ASP A 953 -14.29 13.10 -8.01
CA ASP A 953 -14.66 11.72 -7.72
C ASP A 953 -15.21 11.57 -6.29
N PHE A 954 -16.35 10.89 -6.15
CA PHE A 954 -16.98 10.66 -4.84
C PHE A 954 -16.39 9.43 -4.14
N TYR A 955 -15.78 8.54 -4.91
CA TYR A 955 -15.22 7.27 -4.46
C TYR A 955 -13.69 7.33 -4.34
N SER A 956 -13.08 8.51 -4.54
CA SER A 956 -11.66 8.66 -4.35
C SER A 956 -11.33 8.71 -2.86
N ASP A 957 -10.44 7.82 -2.43
CA ASP A 957 -9.72 8.04 -1.18
C ASP A 957 -8.83 9.25 -1.39
N SER A 958 -8.99 10.31 -0.58
CA SER A 958 -8.08 11.46 -0.59
C SER A 958 -7.33 11.58 0.73
N GLY A 959 -6.23 12.32 0.72
CA GLY A 959 -5.36 12.46 1.88
C GLY A 959 -4.69 13.82 1.91
N LEU A 960 -4.39 14.31 3.10
CA LEU A 960 -3.72 15.57 3.36
C LEU A 960 -2.65 15.35 4.41
N TYR A 961 -1.40 15.62 4.06
CA TYR A 961 -0.26 15.34 4.91
C TYR A 961 0.61 16.58 5.07
N SER A 962 1.14 16.80 6.28
CA SER A 962 2.18 17.79 6.51
C SER A 962 3.14 17.35 7.60
N ASN A 963 4.42 17.67 7.44
CA ASN A 963 5.42 17.67 8.50
C ASN A 963 6.34 18.90 8.37
N ALA A 964 7.43 18.92 9.15
CA ALA A 964 8.39 20.02 9.13
C ALA A 964 9.06 20.26 7.75
N GLU A 965 9.11 19.28 6.85
CA GLU A 965 9.80 19.37 5.55
C GLU A 965 8.84 19.54 4.37
N LEU A 966 7.66 18.94 4.41
CA LEU A 966 6.73 18.84 3.27
C LEU A 966 5.27 19.02 3.67
N CYS A 967 4.48 19.39 2.66
CA CYS A 967 3.02 19.45 2.69
C CYS A 967 2.52 18.88 1.37
N LEU A 968 1.50 18.03 1.41
CA LEU A 968 0.92 17.46 0.20
C LEU A 968 -0.55 17.10 0.36
N TRP A 969 -1.24 17.04 -0.78
CA TRP A 969 -2.55 16.41 -0.91
C TRP A 969 -2.45 15.25 -1.92
N THR A 970 -3.22 14.19 -1.69
CA THR A 970 -3.28 13.01 -2.55
C THR A 970 -4.71 12.59 -2.83
N ALA A 971 -4.96 12.01 -3.99
CA ALA A 971 -6.21 11.32 -4.30
C ALA A 971 -5.94 10.04 -5.09
N PHE A 972 -6.79 9.04 -4.90
CA PHE A 972 -6.72 7.77 -5.62
C PHE A 972 -7.98 7.56 -6.46
N GLN A 973 -7.84 7.17 -7.72
CA GLN A 973 -8.96 6.71 -8.55
C GLN A 973 -8.69 5.32 -9.13
N SER A 974 -9.74 4.53 -9.31
CA SER A 974 -9.69 3.17 -9.85
C SER A 974 -10.48 3.08 -11.16
N PHE A 975 -10.06 2.19 -12.06
CA PHE A 975 -10.79 1.92 -13.29
C PHE A 975 -11.24 0.46 -13.37
N THR A 976 -12.29 0.23 -14.16
CA THR A 976 -12.67 -1.09 -14.64
C THR A 976 -12.91 -0.94 -16.13
N ALA A 977 -12.05 -1.55 -16.94
CA ALA A 977 -12.16 -1.50 -18.39
C ALA A 977 -11.77 -2.80 -19.06
N THR A 978 -12.43 -3.10 -20.16
CA THR A 978 -12.14 -4.23 -21.05
C THR A 978 -10.97 -3.92 -21.99
N PRO A 979 -10.35 -4.94 -22.60
CA PRO A 979 -9.33 -4.75 -23.63
C PRO A 979 -9.81 -3.90 -24.83
N GLU A 980 -11.10 -3.99 -25.17
CA GLU A 980 -11.72 -3.22 -26.25
C GLU A 980 -11.81 -1.72 -25.93
N GLN A 981 -11.80 -1.38 -24.64
CA GLN A 981 -11.70 0.00 -24.16
C GLN A 981 -10.23 0.39 -24.09
N ALA A 982 -9.62 0.62 -25.26
CA ALA A 982 -8.20 0.94 -25.38
C ALA A 982 -7.73 2.10 -24.48
N ARG A 983 -8.65 2.98 -24.09
CA ARG A 983 -8.34 4.15 -23.26
C ARG A 983 -9.41 4.41 -22.23
N VAL A 984 -9.01 4.57 -20.97
CA VAL A 984 -9.86 5.12 -19.91
C VAL A 984 -9.42 6.53 -19.55
N ARG A 985 -10.36 7.32 -19.04
CA ARG A 985 -10.12 8.70 -18.61
C ARG A 985 -10.59 8.90 -17.18
N SER A 986 -9.74 9.53 -16.39
CA SER A 986 -10.03 9.95 -15.02
C SER A 986 -11.09 11.04 -14.97
N LYS A 987 -11.78 11.17 -13.84
CA LYS A 987 -12.52 12.40 -13.57
C LYS A 987 -11.54 13.56 -13.30
N PRO A 988 -11.87 14.80 -13.67
CA PRO A 988 -10.96 15.93 -13.50
C PRO A 988 -10.90 16.42 -12.05
N THR A 989 -9.72 16.80 -11.59
CA THR A 989 -9.50 17.56 -10.36
C THR A 989 -9.25 19.02 -10.73
N PHE A 990 -9.86 19.95 -10.01
CA PHE A 990 -9.68 21.39 -10.25
C PHE A 990 -8.89 22.04 -9.14
N TYR A 991 -7.96 22.92 -9.52
CA TYR A 991 -7.15 23.75 -8.64
C TYR A 991 -7.47 25.20 -8.96
N CYS A 992 -8.11 25.90 -8.02
CA CYS A 992 -8.58 27.26 -8.23
C CYS A 992 -7.85 28.21 -7.26
N VAL A 993 -7.10 29.16 -7.82
CA VAL A 993 -6.44 30.21 -7.02
C VAL A 993 -7.47 31.26 -6.62
N THR A 994 -7.49 31.64 -5.35
CA THR A 994 -8.43 32.63 -4.82
C THR A 994 -7.69 33.74 -4.11
N ASP A 995 -8.23 34.95 -4.12
CA ASP A 995 -7.74 36.06 -3.28
C ASP A 995 -8.67 36.34 -2.11
N GLN A 996 -9.61 35.43 -1.86
CA GLN A 996 -10.56 35.42 -0.76
C GLN A 996 -10.57 34.04 -0.11
N HIS A 997 -10.84 34.01 1.20
CA HIS A 997 -11.06 32.76 1.93
C HIS A 997 -12.48 32.26 1.66
N LEU A 998 -12.66 31.48 0.60
CA LEU A 998 -13.96 30.99 0.13
C LEU A 998 -14.48 29.81 0.98
N ALA A 999 -15.81 29.64 0.98
CA ALA A 999 -16.45 28.48 1.60
C ALA A 999 -16.11 27.18 0.86
N GLY A 1000 -16.06 26.06 1.60
CA GLY A 1000 -15.90 24.72 1.02
C GLY A 1000 -17.14 24.20 0.28
N LYS A 1001 -18.26 24.92 0.36
CA LYS A 1001 -19.52 24.60 -0.33
C LYS A 1001 -19.67 25.39 -1.64
N GLY A 1002 -20.43 24.83 -2.57
CA GLY A 1002 -20.81 25.51 -3.80
C GLY A 1002 -19.92 25.24 -5.02
N TRP A 1003 -19.08 24.20 -4.95
CA TRP A 1003 -18.18 23.78 -6.02
C TRP A 1003 -18.71 22.57 -6.81
N ASP A 1004 -19.84 21.98 -6.39
CA ASP A 1004 -20.32 20.69 -6.88
C ASP A 1004 -20.63 20.67 -8.39
N TRP A 1005 -20.95 21.81 -8.99
CA TRP A 1005 -21.18 21.90 -10.43
C TRP A 1005 -19.92 21.57 -11.26
N LEU A 1006 -18.71 21.73 -10.70
CA LEU A 1006 -17.46 21.33 -11.38
C LEU A 1006 -17.41 19.81 -11.65
N ARG A 1007 -18.16 19.02 -10.89
CA ARG A 1007 -18.27 17.56 -11.09
C ARG A 1007 -18.91 17.20 -12.43
N ASN A 1008 -19.66 18.13 -13.01
CA ASN A 1008 -20.32 17.92 -14.29
C ASN A 1008 -19.37 18.21 -15.47
N VAL A 1009 -18.20 18.80 -15.25
CA VAL A 1009 -17.26 19.13 -16.34
C VAL A 1009 -16.69 17.86 -16.95
N THR A 1010 -16.79 17.74 -18.27
CA THR A 1010 -16.21 16.65 -19.05
C THR A 1010 -15.40 17.23 -20.21
N PHE A 1011 -14.25 16.64 -20.51
CA PHE A 1011 -13.39 17.10 -21.60
C PHE A 1011 -13.55 16.23 -22.85
N LYS A 1012 -13.33 16.79 -24.04
CA LYS A 1012 -13.13 16.08 -25.31
C LYS A 1012 -11.93 16.69 -26.02
N GLU A 1013 -11.07 15.85 -26.61
CA GLU A 1013 -9.96 16.35 -27.44
C GLU A 1013 -10.51 16.95 -28.74
N ALA A 1014 -9.77 17.91 -29.31
CA ALA A 1014 -10.04 18.38 -30.66
C ALA A 1014 -9.91 17.20 -31.64
N GLU A 1015 -10.98 16.81 -32.33
CA GLU A 1015 -10.83 15.98 -33.52
C GLU A 1015 -10.11 16.83 -34.56
N HIS A 1016 -8.80 16.61 -34.71
CA HIS A 1016 -8.10 17.06 -35.91
C HIS A 1016 -8.64 16.21 -37.07
N GLU A 1017 -9.76 16.64 -37.66
CA GLU A 1017 -10.11 16.24 -39.02
C GLU A 1017 -8.91 16.62 -39.90
N ASN A 1018 -8.18 15.61 -40.38
CA ASN A 1018 -7.23 15.78 -41.47
C ASN A 1018 -8.00 16.35 -42.67
N HIS A 1019 -7.74 17.62 -42.98
CA HIS A 1019 -8.01 18.22 -44.28
C HIS A 1019 -6.72 18.53 -45.00
#